data_AF-A0A6J1HBA3-F1
#
_entry.id   AF-A0A6J1HBA3-F1
#
_cell.length_a   1.000
_cell.length_b   1.000
_cell.length_c   1.000
_cell.angle_alpha   90.00
_cell.angle_beta   90.00
_cell.angle_gamma   90.00
#
_symmetry.space_group_name_H-M   'P 1'
#
loop_
_entity.id
_entity.type
_entity.pdbx_description
1 polymer ?
#
loop_
_entity_poly.entity_id
_entity_poly.type
_entity_poly.pdbx_seq_one_letter_code
_entity_poly.pdbx_strand_id
1 'polypeptide(L)'
;MWSMLKLLDVLVQLDHLKNAKASIPNDFSWYKRTFTQVSIQWQDSDSMREELDDLQIFLSTRWAILLNLHVEMFRVNNVEDILQILIVFAVESLELDFALLYPERHVLLRILPVLVVLATSSEKDSESLYKRVKINRLINIFKNDPVIPAFPDLHLSPAAILKELSIYFQKFAAQARLLTLPAPHELPPREAQEYQRHYLIINHIGAIRAEHDDFTIRFASSMNQLLLLKSTENPDIEWCKDVKGNMYDMVVEGFQLLSRWTARIWEQCAWKFSRPCKDVISLESHETSSFSDYEKVVRHNYSAEERKALVELVSYIKSIGSMMQQCDTLVADALWETIHAEVQDFVQNTLATMLRTTFRKKKEISRILSDMRTLSADWMANRSKSESEAQSMQRGEESKVNFFFPRPVAPTATQVHCLQFLIYEVVSGGNLRKPGGLFGNSASEIPINDLKQLETFFYKLSFFLHIFDYTATVATLTDLGFLWFREFYLETSRVIQFPIECSLPWMLVDYVLESQNAGLIESALFPLDIYNDSAQHALVTLKQRFLYDEIEAEVDHCFDIFVSKLCDSIFTHYKSWAAREMLDSSFLFAIDNGEKYSVQPIRFNALLKITRVKLLGRTIDLRSLVAQRMNKIFRENLEFLFDRFESQDLCAILELEKLMDVLKVTHELLSKDLLIDSFSLMLNEMQENLSLVSFSSRLASQIWSEMQNDFLPNFILCNTTQRFVRLSKVPSVPVQKPSVPHAKPNFYFGTQDLNSAHQSFARLHSGFFGLTHMFSIARLLGSRSLPWLIRALLDHISNKIAVLEPMISGLQEALPRSIGLLPFDGGVAGCMRSINENLNWEAKSELRLEVLHGIKEIGSVLYLISLLDIVLRELDITHFMQTAPWLGIIPGVDGQIFHSQDGESPIVSLFKSATSAAVSNPGNPNGMSYYTMSKQAEAADLLYRSNLNTGSVLEYALAFTSAALDKYCSKWSAAPKTGFVDITTSKDFYRIYSGLQIGYLEESAQSPSNNHELLGDSVAWGGCTIVYLLGQQLQFELFDFSYQVLNIAEAEDGTFVQTHKNSHYMQGWESLIEAMKKARRLNNHVFSMLKARCPLEDKTACAIKQSGAPLHRVKFENTVSAFETLPQKGAVN
;
A
#
# COMPACT_ATOMS: atom_id res chain seq x y z
N MET A 1 39.19 -24.60 31.97
CA MET A 1 37.81 -25.09 32.20
C MET A 1 36.88 -24.72 31.06
N TRP A 2 36.62 -23.43 30.81
CA TRP A 2 35.72 -22.97 29.74
C TRP A 2 35.99 -23.57 28.35
N SER A 3 37.25 -23.61 27.89
CA SER A 3 37.60 -24.21 26.60
C SER A 3 37.30 -25.71 26.51
N MET A 4 37.40 -26.45 27.63
CA MET A 4 37.04 -27.88 27.67
C MET A 4 35.53 -28.07 27.56
N LEU A 5 34.75 -27.19 28.19
CA LEU A 5 33.29 -27.19 28.10
C LEU A 5 32.81 -26.86 26.69
N LYS A 6 33.41 -25.86 26.04
CA LYS A 6 33.14 -25.54 24.63
C LYS A 6 33.46 -26.71 23.70
N LEU A 7 34.61 -27.38 23.90
CA LEU A 7 34.95 -28.56 23.11
C LEU A 7 33.95 -29.70 23.32
N LEU A 8 33.55 -29.96 24.57
CA LEU A 8 32.55 -30.99 24.87
C LEU A 8 31.19 -30.67 24.24
N ASP A 9 30.76 -29.41 24.24
CA ASP A 9 29.52 -28.98 23.59
C ASP A 9 29.53 -29.28 22.09
N VAL A 10 30.65 -28.99 21.41
CA VAL A 10 30.83 -29.34 19.99
C VAL A 10 30.72 -30.84 19.77
N LEU A 11 31.35 -31.66 20.62
CA LEU A 11 31.28 -33.13 20.50
C LEU A 11 29.86 -33.66 20.71
N VAL A 12 29.13 -33.14 21.70
CA VAL A 12 27.74 -33.50 21.97
C VAL A 12 26.83 -33.12 20.80
N GLN A 13 27.02 -31.92 20.24
CA GLN A 13 26.32 -31.44 19.06
C GLN A 13 26.58 -32.30 17.82
N LEU A 14 27.84 -32.68 17.57
CA LEU A 14 28.20 -33.56 16.46
C LEU A 14 27.56 -34.95 16.59
N ASP A 15 27.50 -35.51 17.80
CA ASP A 15 26.89 -36.82 18.04
C ASP A 15 25.38 -36.76 17.76
N HIS A 16 24.71 -35.69 18.19
CA HIS A 16 23.30 -35.47 17.89
C HIS A 16 23.02 -35.25 16.40
N LEU A 17 23.82 -34.42 15.71
CA LEU A 17 23.67 -34.21 14.27
C LEU A 17 23.90 -35.49 13.47
N LYS A 18 24.94 -36.26 13.81
CA LYS A 18 25.21 -37.58 13.22
C LYS A 18 23.99 -38.50 13.36
N ASN A 19 23.37 -38.52 14.53
CA ASN A 19 22.22 -39.39 14.79
C ASN A 19 20.93 -38.87 14.13
N ALA A 20 20.85 -37.58 13.81
CA ALA A 20 19.70 -36.94 13.19
C ALA A 20 19.72 -36.98 11.65
N LYS A 21 20.91 -36.91 11.02
CA LYS A 21 21.07 -36.93 9.55
C LYS A 21 21.12 -38.36 9.01
N ALA A 22 20.00 -38.86 8.48
CA ALA A 22 19.92 -40.18 7.85
C ALA A 22 20.61 -40.25 6.47
N SER A 23 20.79 -39.14 5.79
CA SER A 23 21.52 -39.01 4.51
C SER A 23 22.95 -39.53 4.60
N ILE A 24 23.69 -39.21 5.66
CA ILE A 24 25.09 -39.65 5.84
C ILE A 24 25.24 -41.19 5.79
N PRO A 25 24.53 -41.99 6.61
CA PRO A 25 24.62 -43.44 6.53
C PRO A 25 24.03 -44.01 5.23
N ASN A 26 23.06 -43.35 4.60
CA ASN A 26 22.49 -43.79 3.32
C ASN A 26 23.48 -43.61 2.16
N ASP A 27 24.10 -42.43 2.04
CA ASP A 27 25.12 -42.12 1.04
C ASP A 27 26.35 -43.01 1.21
N PHE A 28 26.77 -43.22 2.47
CA PHE A 28 27.84 -44.15 2.78
C PHE A 28 27.50 -45.59 2.38
N SER A 29 26.28 -46.05 2.68
CA SER A 29 25.82 -47.38 2.27
C SER A 29 25.79 -47.54 0.75
N TRP A 30 25.40 -46.48 0.02
CA TRP A 30 25.43 -46.47 -1.45
C TRP A 30 26.87 -46.52 -1.97
N TYR A 31 27.77 -45.70 -1.42
CA TYR A 31 29.20 -45.72 -1.74
C TYR A 31 29.81 -47.11 -1.49
N LYS A 32 29.56 -47.71 -0.33
CA LYS A 32 30.09 -49.03 0.05
C LYS A 32 29.63 -50.13 -0.91
N ARG A 33 28.36 -50.12 -1.34
CA ARG A 33 27.84 -51.08 -2.34
C ARG A 33 28.53 -50.91 -3.69
N THR A 34 28.68 -49.67 -4.15
CA THR A 34 29.36 -49.36 -5.42
C THR A 34 30.84 -49.72 -5.36
N PHE A 35 31.53 -49.39 -4.26
CA PHE A 35 32.91 -49.78 -4.03
C PHE A 35 33.08 -51.30 -4.13
N THR A 36 32.23 -52.07 -3.46
CA THR A 36 32.29 -53.54 -3.49
C THR A 36 32.14 -54.11 -4.90
N GLN A 37 31.39 -53.45 -5.79
CA GLN A 37 31.22 -53.87 -7.18
C GLN A 37 32.43 -53.54 -8.07
N VAL A 38 33.13 -52.43 -7.81
CA VAL A 38 34.19 -51.91 -8.68
C VAL A 38 35.60 -52.28 -8.19
N SER A 39 35.78 -52.51 -6.89
CA SER A 39 37.10 -52.70 -6.25
C SER A 39 37.69 -54.10 -6.36
N ILE A 40 37.04 -55.01 -7.09
CA ILE A 40 37.48 -56.41 -7.29
C ILE A 40 38.86 -56.50 -7.95
N GLN A 41 39.28 -55.47 -8.69
CA GLN A 41 40.56 -55.42 -9.41
C GLN A 41 41.65 -54.59 -8.71
N TRP A 42 41.42 -54.09 -7.50
CA TRP A 42 42.33 -53.14 -6.83
C TRP A 42 43.26 -53.86 -5.85
N GLN A 43 44.53 -53.42 -5.76
CA GLN A 43 45.58 -54.10 -4.98
C GLN A 43 45.43 -53.97 -3.45
N ASP A 44 44.66 -52.99 -2.94
CA ASP A 44 44.45 -52.73 -1.50
C ASP A 44 42.99 -52.91 -1.04
N SER A 45 42.24 -53.81 -1.70
CA SER A 45 40.79 -53.96 -1.48
C SER A 45 40.41 -54.39 -0.06
N ASP A 46 41.22 -55.22 0.61
CA ASP A 46 40.87 -55.81 1.91
C ASP A 46 41.04 -54.83 3.09
N SER A 47 42.14 -54.06 3.13
CA SER A 47 42.34 -53.02 4.15
C SER A 47 41.26 -51.93 4.06
N MET A 48 40.89 -51.53 2.84
CA MET A 48 39.83 -50.55 2.62
C MET A 48 38.45 -51.10 3.05
N ARG A 49 38.20 -52.42 2.91
CA ARG A 49 36.96 -53.03 3.38
C ARG A 49 36.85 -52.99 4.90
N GLU A 50 37.94 -53.26 5.62
CA GLU A 50 37.99 -53.17 7.09
C GLU A 50 37.66 -51.75 7.56
N GLU A 51 38.28 -50.72 6.96
CA GLU A 51 37.96 -49.31 7.28
C GLU A 51 36.49 -48.95 7.00
N LEU A 52 35.91 -49.48 5.91
CA LEU A 52 34.49 -49.28 5.58
C LEU A 52 33.54 -50.04 6.52
N ASP A 53 33.98 -51.12 7.13
CA ASP A 53 33.22 -51.83 8.16
C ASP A 53 33.23 -51.04 9.48
N ASP A 54 34.40 -50.53 9.89
CA ASP A 54 34.53 -49.68 11.08
C ASP A 54 33.69 -48.39 10.96
N LEU A 55 33.72 -47.74 9.78
CA LEU A 55 32.92 -46.55 9.53
C LEU A 55 31.40 -46.85 9.53
N GLN A 56 30.98 -48.03 9.07
CA GLN A 56 29.58 -48.46 9.16
C GLN A 56 29.14 -48.61 10.62
N ILE A 57 30.00 -49.20 11.47
CA ILE A 57 29.74 -49.37 12.90
C ILE A 57 29.63 -48.00 13.58
N PHE A 58 30.56 -47.08 13.27
CA PHE A 58 30.51 -45.72 13.78
C PHE A 58 29.20 -45.01 13.41
N LEU A 59 28.81 -45.02 12.12
CA LEU A 59 27.60 -44.35 11.65
C LEU A 59 26.31 -44.95 12.24
N SER A 60 26.25 -46.27 12.41
CA SER A 60 25.07 -46.96 12.95
C SER A 60 24.93 -46.87 14.48
N THR A 61 26.03 -46.68 15.20
CA THR A 61 26.01 -46.61 16.67
C THR A 61 25.59 -45.21 17.14
N ARG A 62 24.48 -45.12 17.89
CA ARG A 62 24.09 -43.88 18.58
C ARG A 62 25.10 -43.54 19.68
N TRP A 63 25.32 -42.24 19.89
CA TRP A 63 26.26 -41.70 20.88
C TRP A 63 27.73 -42.17 20.72
N ALA A 64 28.13 -42.57 19.50
CA ALA A 64 29.44 -43.17 19.25
C ALA A 64 30.61 -42.26 19.62
N ILE A 65 30.50 -40.95 19.38
CA ILE A 65 31.57 -39.98 19.68
C ILE A 65 31.75 -39.90 21.20
N LEU A 66 30.66 -39.76 21.95
CA LEU A 66 30.69 -39.68 23.40
C LEU A 66 31.18 -40.98 24.05
N LEU A 67 30.75 -42.14 23.53
CA LEU A 67 31.16 -43.45 24.03
C LEU A 67 32.67 -43.69 23.82
N ASN A 68 33.20 -43.32 22.65
CA ASN A 68 34.64 -43.40 22.39
C ASN A 68 35.43 -42.44 23.29
N LEU A 69 34.92 -41.21 23.49
CA LEU A 69 35.53 -40.25 24.41
C LEU A 69 35.60 -40.81 25.84
N HIS A 70 34.52 -41.45 26.30
CA HIS A 70 34.44 -42.07 27.62
C HIS A 70 35.47 -43.20 27.81
N VAL A 71 35.69 -44.04 26.78
CA VAL A 71 36.72 -45.10 26.82
C VAL A 71 38.12 -44.51 26.99
N GLU A 72 38.45 -43.46 26.24
CA GLU A 72 39.76 -42.79 26.36
C GLU A 72 39.92 -42.06 27.69
N MET A 73 38.84 -41.44 28.18
CA MET A 73 38.82 -40.79 29.50
C MET A 73 39.11 -41.77 30.64
N PHE A 74 38.59 -43.00 30.58
CA PHE A 74 38.87 -44.02 31.59
C PHE A 74 40.35 -44.45 31.65
N ARG A 75 41.12 -44.24 30.59
CA ARG A 75 42.56 -44.54 30.57
C ARG A 75 43.39 -43.51 31.32
N VAL A 76 42.81 -42.34 31.64
CA VAL A 76 43.49 -41.24 32.31
C VAL A 76 43.15 -41.28 33.81
N ASN A 77 44.18 -41.23 34.65
CA ASN A 77 44.01 -41.21 36.10
C ASN A 77 43.39 -39.88 36.57
N ASN A 78 42.47 -39.94 37.55
CA ASN A 78 41.79 -38.78 38.17
C ASN A 78 40.87 -37.95 37.26
N VAL A 79 40.31 -38.52 36.18
CA VAL A 79 39.36 -37.80 35.33
C VAL A 79 38.06 -37.42 36.06
N GLU A 80 37.63 -38.22 37.02
CA GLU A 80 36.46 -37.95 37.86
C GLU A 80 36.59 -36.61 38.61
N ASP A 81 37.79 -36.28 39.11
CA ASP A 81 38.05 -35.00 39.78
C ASP A 81 37.85 -33.82 38.82
N ILE A 82 38.31 -33.96 37.57
CA ILE A 82 38.17 -32.93 36.52
C ILE A 82 36.69 -32.75 36.18
N LEU A 83 35.95 -33.84 35.98
CA LEU A 83 34.51 -33.79 35.66
C LEU A 83 33.70 -33.13 36.76
N GLN A 84 34.00 -33.43 38.03
CA GLN A 84 33.32 -32.80 39.15
C GLN A 84 33.55 -31.28 39.20
N ILE A 85 34.76 -30.82 38.89
CA ILE A 85 35.10 -29.39 38.86
C ILE A 85 34.39 -28.69 37.70
N LEU A 86 34.33 -29.34 36.53
CA LEU A 86 33.58 -28.84 35.38
C LEU A 86 32.08 -28.72 35.68
N ILE A 87 31.50 -29.69 36.39
CA ILE A 87 30.10 -29.62 36.86
C ILE A 87 29.89 -28.47 37.84
N VAL A 88 30.78 -28.32 38.84
CA VAL A 88 30.70 -27.21 39.81
C VAL A 88 30.77 -25.86 39.09
N PHE A 89 31.74 -25.69 38.20
CA PHE A 89 31.89 -24.47 37.39
C PHE A 89 30.63 -24.17 36.56
N ALA A 90 30.06 -25.18 35.89
CA ALA A 90 28.86 -25.03 35.08
C ALA A 90 27.65 -24.63 35.93
N VAL A 91 27.42 -25.31 37.07
CA VAL A 91 26.30 -25.03 37.97
C VAL A 91 26.41 -23.64 38.59
N GLU A 92 27.60 -23.24 39.04
CA GLU A 92 27.78 -21.91 39.65
C GLU A 92 27.65 -20.80 38.62
N SER A 93 28.21 -20.99 37.42
CA SER A 93 28.06 -20.00 36.35
C SER A 93 26.60 -19.83 35.92
N LEU A 94 25.83 -20.93 35.83
CA LEU A 94 24.39 -20.89 35.50
C LEU A 94 23.54 -20.22 36.59
N GLU A 95 23.93 -20.31 37.87
CA GLU A 95 23.21 -19.68 38.97
C GLU A 95 23.59 -18.19 39.17
N LEU A 96 24.77 -17.77 38.70
CA LEU A 96 25.26 -16.41 38.90
C LEU A 96 24.67 -15.37 37.93
N ASP A 97 24.10 -15.79 36.79
CA ASP A 97 23.26 -15.06 35.80
C ASP A 97 23.72 -13.69 35.26
N PHE A 98 24.45 -12.86 36.01
CA PHE A 98 24.86 -11.50 35.63
C PHE A 98 26.06 -11.45 34.67
N ALA A 99 26.85 -12.52 34.58
CA ALA A 99 28.13 -12.53 33.86
C ALA A 99 28.11 -13.34 32.55
N LEU A 100 27.00 -14.02 32.23
CA LEU A 100 26.90 -14.88 31.05
C LEU A 100 25.99 -14.28 29.99
N LEU A 101 26.46 -14.31 28.74
CA LEU A 101 25.60 -14.09 27.58
C LEU A 101 24.89 -15.40 27.19
N TYR A 102 23.79 -15.31 26.45
CA TYR A 102 22.96 -16.46 26.10
C TYR A 102 23.70 -17.59 25.37
N PRO A 103 24.69 -17.34 24.47
CA PRO A 103 25.38 -18.45 23.81
C PRO A 103 26.13 -19.29 24.83
N GLU A 104 26.73 -18.64 25.82
CA GLU A 104 27.48 -19.29 26.90
C GLU A 104 26.55 -20.04 27.85
N ARG A 105 25.42 -19.44 28.19
CA ARG A 105 24.36 -20.09 28.98
C ARG A 105 23.87 -21.37 28.30
N HIS A 106 23.53 -21.32 27.01
CA HIS A 106 23.01 -22.49 26.29
C HIS A 106 24.07 -23.60 26.14
N VAL A 107 25.35 -23.24 25.95
CA VAL A 107 26.49 -24.21 25.99
C VAL A 107 26.49 -24.98 27.31
N LEU A 108 26.43 -24.27 28.44
CA LEU A 108 26.45 -24.89 29.77
C LEU A 108 25.23 -25.81 30.01
N LEU A 109 24.06 -25.39 29.57
CA LEU A 109 22.82 -26.18 29.70
C LEU A 109 22.87 -27.48 28.88
N ARG A 110 23.47 -27.47 27.68
CA ARG A 110 23.59 -28.66 26.82
C ARG A 110 24.57 -29.70 27.35
N ILE A 111 25.70 -29.26 27.90
CA ILE A 111 26.77 -30.17 28.36
C ILE A 111 26.56 -30.72 29.77
N LEU A 112 25.83 -30.00 30.64
CA LEU A 112 25.65 -30.39 32.04
C LEU A 112 25.03 -31.80 32.21
N PRO A 113 23.98 -32.20 31.46
CA PRO A 113 23.45 -33.56 31.52
C PRO A 113 24.51 -34.62 31.18
N VAL A 114 25.31 -34.37 30.15
CA VAL A 114 26.36 -35.29 29.68
C VAL A 114 27.47 -35.42 30.72
N LEU A 115 27.92 -34.30 31.30
CA LEU A 115 28.92 -34.31 32.37
C LEU A 115 28.46 -35.11 33.60
N VAL A 116 27.19 -34.97 34.00
CA VAL A 116 26.62 -35.72 35.14
C VAL A 116 26.63 -37.22 34.86
N VAL A 117 26.30 -37.65 33.64
CA VAL A 117 26.38 -39.08 33.26
C VAL A 117 27.83 -39.58 33.29
N LEU A 118 28.76 -38.84 32.69
CA LEU A 118 30.17 -39.23 32.66
C LEU A 118 30.81 -39.27 34.07
N ALA A 119 30.38 -38.40 34.98
CA ALA A 119 30.89 -38.34 36.35
C ALA A 119 30.29 -39.40 37.29
N THR A 120 29.35 -40.23 36.80
CA THR A 120 28.64 -41.26 37.59
C THR A 120 28.97 -42.68 37.11
N SER A 121 30.25 -42.89 36.76
CA SER A 121 30.85 -44.18 36.37
C SER A 121 30.87 -45.24 37.47
N SER A 122 30.84 -44.84 38.75
CA SER A 122 30.84 -45.72 39.92
C SER A 122 29.95 -45.18 41.07
N GLU A 123 29.51 -46.07 41.97
CA GLU A 123 28.74 -45.68 43.17
C GLU A 123 29.53 -44.71 44.05
N LYS A 124 30.84 -44.94 44.21
CA LYS A 124 31.72 -44.04 44.97
C LYS A 124 31.80 -42.66 44.32
N ASP A 125 31.87 -42.61 42.99
CA ASP A 125 32.02 -41.38 42.22
C ASP A 125 30.74 -40.56 42.33
N SER A 126 29.58 -41.22 42.23
CA SER A 126 28.27 -40.59 42.42
C SER A 126 28.08 -40.00 43.82
N GLU A 127 28.43 -40.73 44.88
CA GLU A 127 28.40 -40.19 46.24
C GLU A 127 29.35 -38.99 46.40
N SER A 128 30.52 -39.05 45.76
CA SER A 128 31.51 -37.98 45.82
C SER A 128 31.04 -36.71 45.07
N LEU A 129 30.39 -36.87 43.92
CA LEU A 129 29.76 -35.78 43.17
C LEU A 129 28.65 -35.13 44.00
N TYR A 130 27.76 -35.93 44.60
CA TYR A 130 26.62 -35.41 45.35
C TYR A 130 27.00 -34.76 46.69
N LYS A 131 28.19 -35.07 47.22
CA LYS A 131 28.79 -34.33 48.34
C LYS A 131 29.27 -32.94 47.92
N ARG A 132 29.72 -32.76 46.67
CA ARG A 132 30.17 -31.45 46.13
C ARG A 132 29.00 -30.61 45.59
N VAL A 133 28.11 -31.21 44.82
CA VAL A 133 26.92 -30.55 44.24
C VAL A 133 25.67 -31.29 44.67
N LYS A 134 24.79 -30.63 45.43
CA LYS A 134 23.51 -31.21 45.85
C LYS A 134 22.69 -31.59 44.62
N ILE A 135 22.24 -32.85 44.56
CA ILE A 135 21.38 -33.36 43.46
C ILE A 135 20.14 -32.49 43.21
N ASN A 136 19.57 -31.85 44.24
CA ASN A 136 18.43 -30.94 44.09
C ASN A 136 18.77 -29.69 43.26
N ARG A 137 20.01 -29.19 43.28
CA ARG A 137 20.44 -28.06 42.43
C ARG A 137 20.41 -28.48 40.95
N LEU A 138 20.96 -29.65 40.64
CA LEU A 138 20.93 -30.22 39.29
C LEU A 138 19.49 -30.45 38.79
N ILE A 139 18.63 -31.02 39.65
CA ILE A 139 17.20 -31.21 39.34
C ILE A 139 16.52 -29.88 39.04
N ASN A 140 16.79 -28.83 39.83
CA ASN A 140 16.18 -27.52 39.61
C ASN A 140 16.62 -26.91 38.28
N ILE A 141 17.91 -27.00 37.92
CA ILE A 141 18.41 -26.50 36.63
C ILE A 141 17.71 -27.23 35.47
N PHE A 142 17.68 -28.57 35.49
CA PHE A 142 17.04 -29.35 34.42
C PHE A 142 15.52 -29.18 34.36
N LYS A 143 14.87 -28.82 35.47
CA LYS A 143 13.44 -28.49 35.50
C LYS A 143 13.16 -27.09 34.97
N ASN A 144 14.01 -26.11 35.28
CA ASN A 144 13.80 -24.74 34.81
C ASN A 144 13.94 -24.64 33.29
N ASP A 145 14.88 -25.40 32.70
CA ASP A 145 15.18 -25.41 31.27
C ASP A 145 14.93 -26.81 30.65
N PRO A 146 13.67 -27.28 30.55
CA PRO A 146 13.35 -28.64 30.06
C PRO A 146 13.61 -28.83 28.56
N VAL A 147 13.64 -27.72 27.81
CA VAL A 147 13.90 -27.65 26.37
C VAL A 147 14.95 -26.58 26.12
N ILE A 148 16.06 -26.96 25.49
CA ILE A 148 17.22 -26.10 25.27
C ILE A 148 17.49 -26.01 23.75
N PRO A 149 17.76 -24.81 23.22
CA PRO A 149 18.23 -24.66 21.85
C PRO A 149 19.58 -25.36 21.60
N ALA A 150 19.70 -26.06 20.47
CA ALA A 150 20.95 -26.73 20.09
C ALA A 150 21.44 -26.32 18.71
N PHE A 151 20.69 -26.67 17.66
CA PHE A 151 20.88 -26.14 16.32
C PHE A 151 19.65 -25.33 15.93
N PRO A 152 19.70 -24.50 14.87
CA PRO A 152 18.61 -23.61 14.50
C PRO A 152 17.19 -24.21 14.56
N ASP A 153 17.03 -25.41 14.00
CA ASP A 153 15.76 -26.16 13.94
C ASP A 153 15.74 -27.42 14.80
N LEU A 154 16.71 -27.57 15.72
CA LEU A 154 16.83 -28.72 16.61
C LEU A 154 16.89 -28.28 18.07
N HIS A 155 16.09 -28.94 18.90
CA HIS A 155 16.10 -28.75 20.35
C HIS A 155 16.67 -29.98 21.04
N LEU A 156 17.26 -29.76 22.22
CA LEU A 156 17.69 -30.82 23.13
C LEU A 156 16.85 -30.76 24.41
N SER A 157 16.70 -31.92 25.04
CA SER A 157 16.09 -31.99 26.37
C SER A 157 17.05 -32.68 27.33
N PRO A 158 17.40 -32.04 28.47
CA PRO A 158 18.21 -32.66 29.52
C PRO A 158 17.67 -34.03 29.92
N ALA A 159 16.37 -34.12 30.17
CA ALA A 159 15.72 -35.36 30.58
C ALA A 159 15.84 -36.46 29.52
N ALA A 160 15.69 -36.11 28.23
CA ALA A 160 15.84 -37.07 27.13
C ALA A 160 17.28 -37.57 27.01
N ILE A 161 18.27 -36.67 27.10
CA ILE A 161 19.70 -37.03 27.06
C ILE A 161 20.05 -38.01 28.20
N LEU A 162 19.63 -37.70 29.42
CA LEU A 162 19.87 -38.58 30.58
C LEU A 162 19.27 -39.98 30.38
N LYS A 163 18.04 -40.06 29.85
CA LYS A 163 17.35 -41.33 29.56
C LYS A 163 18.03 -42.11 28.45
N GLU A 164 18.37 -41.49 27.33
CA GLU A 164 19.05 -42.15 26.21
C GLU A 164 20.42 -42.70 26.64
N LEU A 165 21.20 -41.91 27.39
CA LEU A 165 22.51 -42.33 27.87
C LEU A 165 22.44 -43.44 28.94
N SER A 166 21.36 -43.50 29.73
CA SER A 166 21.22 -44.55 30.76
C SER A 166 21.33 -45.99 30.23
N ILE A 167 21.01 -46.21 28.95
CA ILE A 167 21.12 -47.51 28.27
C ILE A 167 22.58 -47.97 28.18
N TYR A 168 23.51 -47.04 27.98
CA TYR A 168 24.94 -47.32 27.85
C TYR A 168 25.67 -47.29 29.20
N PHE A 169 25.17 -46.53 30.17
CA PHE A 169 25.80 -46.32 31.47
C PHE A 169 24.99 -46.99 32.60
N GLN A 170 25.16 -48.31 32.76
CA GLN A 170 24.39 -49.14 33.71
C GLN A 170 24.38 -48.63 35.16
N LYS A 171 25.47 -47.99 35.62
CA LYS A 171 25.54 -47.46 36.99
C LYS A 171 24.82 -46.13 37.15
N PHE A 172 24.76 -45.31 36.10
CA PHE A 172 23.88 -44.14 36.08
C PHE A 172 22.40 -44.55 36.03
N ALA A 173 22.07 -45.66 35.37
CA ALA A 173 20.71 -46.20 35.31
C ALA A 173 20.10 -46.50 36.70
N ALA A 174 20.93 -46.72 37.73
CA ALA A 174 20.49 -46.90 39.11
C ALA A 174 19.98 -45.59 39.78
N GLN A 175 20.23 -44.42 39.18
CA GLN A 175 19.87 -43.12 39.75
C GLN A 175 18.45 -42.68 39.37
N ALA A 176 17.46 -43.33 39.99
CA ALA A 176 16.03 -43.12 39.68
C ALA A 176 15.59 -41.65 39.73
N ARG A 177 16.14 -40.83 40.64
CA ARG A 177 15.71 -39.43 40.87
C ARG A 177 15.93 -38.50 39.66
N LEU A 178 16.99 -38.72 38.88
CA LEU A 178 17.27 -37.93 37.67
C LEU A 178 16.52 -38.49 36.45
N LEU A 179 16.31 -39.81 36.40
CA LEU A 179 15.59 -40.48 35.31
C LEU A 179 14.07 -40.33 35.38
N THR A 180 13.53 -39.97 36.56
CA THR A 180 12.10 -39.62 36.74
C THR A 180 11.74 -38.24 36.21
N LEU A 181 12.69 -37.46 35.70
CA LEU A 181 12.38 -36.17 35.08
C LEU A 181 11.56 -36.39 33.80
N PRO A 182 10.41 -35.69 33.64
CA PRO A 182 9.57 -35.83 32.46
C PRO A 182 10.30 -35.26 31.24
N ALA A 183 10.33 -36.02 30.15
CA ALA A 183 10.72 -35.48 28.86
C ALA A 183 9.64 -34.51 28.34
N PRO A 184 9.92 -33.63 27.36
CA PRO A 184 8.97 -32.60 26.93
C PRO A 184 7.62 -33.18 26.52
N HIS A 185 7.59 -34.32 25.84
CA HIS A 185 6.34 -34.99 25.43
C HIS A 185 5.57 -35.66 26.59
N GLU A 186 6.23 -35.93 27.71
CA GLU A 186 5.67 -36.61 28.89
C GLU A 186 5.14 -35.62 29.95
N LEU A 187 5.39 -34.33 29.79
CA LEU A 187 4.97 -33.31 30.77
C LEU A 187 3.45 -33.30 30.96
N PRO A 188 2.95 -33.28 32.21
CA PRO A 188 1.53 -33.13 32.51
C PRO A 188 0.93 -31.86 31.89
N PRO A 189 -0.37 -31.83 31.52
CA PRO A 189 -0.98 -30.67 30.87
C PRO A 189 -0.86 -29.36 31.68
N ARG A 190 -0.93 -29.43 33.02
CA ARG A 190 -0.79 -28.25 33.90
C ARG A 190 0.63 -27.69 33.88
N GLU A 191 1.64 -28.55 34.08
CA GLU A 191 3.05 -28.14 34.04
C GLU A 191 3.42 -27.63 32.63
N ALA A 192 2.92 -28.27 31.58
CA ALA A 192 3.13 -27.83 30.21
C ALA A 192 2.58 -26.41 29.96
N GLN A 193 1.44 -26.04 30.54
CA GLN A 193 0.90 -24.68 30.46
C GLN A 193 1.75 -23.66 31.23
N GLU A 194 2.32 -24.03 32.37
CA GLU A 194 3.23 -23.16 33.14
C GLU A 194 4.52 -22.89 32.37
N TYR A 195 5.15 -23.93 31.80
CA TYR A 195 6.31 -23.75 30.92
C TYR A 195 5.94 -22.95 29.67
N GLN A 196 4.78 -23.19 29.06
CA GLN A 196 4.33 -22.39 27.93
C GLN A 196 4.24 -20.90 28.31
N ARG A 197 3.77 -20.54 29.51
CA ARG A 197 3.80 -19.15 29.96
C ARG A 197 5.21 -18.58 30.10
N HIS A 198 6.15 -19.41 30.52
CA HIS A 198 7.56 -19.03 30.65
C HIS A 198 8.23 -18.79 29.29
N TYR A 199 8.07 -19.72 28.34
CA TYR A 199 8.74 -19.66 27.03
C TYR A 199 8.10 -18.67 26.04
N LEU A 200 6.78 -18.48 26.07
CA LEU A 200 6.11 -17.64 25.08
C LEU A 200 6.30 -16.15 25.35
N ILE A 201 6.87 -15.44 24.37
CA ILE A 201 7.15 -13.99 24.38
C ILE A 201 5.90 -13.16 24.65
N ILE A 202 4.71 -13.63 24.22
CA ILE A 202 3.44 -12.92 24.44
C ILE A 202 3.18 -12.59 25.93
N ASN A 203 3.68 -13.41 26.86
CA ASN A 203 3.51 -13.18 28.30
C ASN A 203 4.53 -12.19 28.89
N HIS A 204 5.58 -11.85 28.14
CA HIS A 204 6.68 -10.99 28.57
C HIS A 204 6.77 -9.69 27.78
N ILE A 205 6.11 -9.61 26.63
CA ILE A 205 6.21 -8.47 25.71
C ILE A 205 5.87 -7.14 26.38
N GLY A 206 4.93 -7.12 27.34
CA GLY A 206 4.60 -5.92 28.10
C GLY A 206 5.77 -5.37 28.91
N ALA A 207 6.54 -6.24 29.57
CA ALA A 207 7.74 -5.85 30.31
C ALA A 207 8.88 -5.46 29.36
N ILE A 208 9.08 -6.24 28.30
CA ILE A 208 10.09 -5.97 27.27
C ILE A 208 9.90 -4.58 26.65
N ARG A 209 8.66 -4.18 26.34
CA ARG A 209 8.38 -2.82 25.83
C ARG A 209 8.85 -1.74 26.80
N ALA A 210 8.55 -1.89 28.08
CA ALA A 210 8.98 -0.94 29.10
C ALA A 210 10.51 -0.91 29.26
N GLU A 211 11.17 -2.08 29.23
CA GLU A 211 12.64 -2.19 29.25
C GLU A 211 13.28 -1.50 28.03
N HIS A 212 12.73 -1.74 26.83
CA HIS A 212 13.19 -1.12 25.59
C HIS A 212 13.09 0.41 25.63
N ASP A 213 11.93 0.94 26.02
CA ASP A 213 11.68 2.38 26.02
C ASP A 213 12.58 3.09 27.04
N ASP A 214 12.70 2.52 28.24
CA ASP A 214 13.58 3.05 29.29
C ASP A 214 15.05 3.02 28.88
N PHE A 215 15.54 1.89 28.36
CA PHE A 215 16.92 1.76 27.89
C PHE A 215 17.23 2.73 26.76
N THR A 216 16.35 2.83 25.76
CA THR A 216 16.56 3.70 24.59
C THR A 216 16.72 5.16 25.00
N ILE A 217 15.89 5.63 25.94
CA ILE A 217 15.95 7.00 26.47
C ILE A 217 17.24 7.22 27.26
N ARG A 218 17.57 6.30 28.18
CA ARG A 218 18.77 6.41 29.02
C ARG A 218 20.06 6.31 28.21
N PHE A 219 20.11 5.42 27.22
CA PHE A 219 21.25 5.27 26.32
C PHE A 219 21.46 6.53 25.48
N ALA A 220 20.40 7.05 24.86
CA ALA A 220 20.48 8.31 24.09
C ALA A 220 20.91 9.50 24.96
N SER A 221 20.39 9.60 26.18
CA SER A 221 20.80 10.62 27.16
C SER A 221 22.29 10.50 27.51
N SER A 222 22.75 9.29 27.82
CA SER A 222 24.16 9.01 28.16
C SER A 222 25.09 9.33 26.98
N MET A 223 24.66 9.02 25.75
CA MET A 223 25.40 9.36 24.54
C MET A 223 25.52 10.88 24.35
N ASN A 224 24.43 11.62 24.57
CA ASN A 224 24.46 13.08 24.51
C ASN A 224 25.39 13.70 25.57
N GLN A 225 25.40 13.14 26.79
CA GLN A 225 26.33 13.57 27.84
C GLN A 225 27.79 13.28 27.46
N LEU A 226 28.06 12.11 26.86
CA LEU A 226 29.41 11.77 26.39
C LEU A 226 29.87 12.70 25.25
N LEU A 227 28.98 13.04 24.32
CA LEU A 227 29.27 14.01 23.26
C LEU A 227 29.53 15.42 23.81
N LEU A 228 28.78 15.84 24.82
CA LEU A 228 28.99 17.12 25.52
C LEU A 228 30.33 17.14 26.26
N LEU A 229 30.70 16.03 26.90
CA LEU A 229 32.00 15.89 27.57
C LEU A 229 33.14 16.08 26.57
N LYS A 230 33.03 15.51 25.36
CA LYS A 230 34.04 15.63 24.30
C LYS A 230 34.18 17.06 23.74
N SER A 231 33.12 17.87 23.80
CA SER A 231 33.13 19.25 23.30
C SER A 231 33.48 20.31 24.35
N THR A 232 33.54 19.91 25.63
CA THR A 232 33.82 20.83 26.74
C THR A 232 35.33 20.97 26.95
N GLU A 233 35.83 22.21 27.00
CA GLU A 233 37.23 22.50 27.37
C GLU A 233 37.40 22.43 28.90
N ASN A 234 38.32 21.58 29.38
CA ASN A 234 38.61 21.34 30.81
C ASN A 234 37.38 20.91 31.65
N PRO A 235 36.77 19.75 31.36
CA PRO A 235 35.67 19.23 32.17
C PRO A 235 36.12 18.87 33.59
N ASP A 236 35.21 18.98 34.54
CA ASP A 236 35.43 18.51 35.91
C ASP A 236 35.74 17.00 35.93
N ILE A 237 36.69 16.60 36.77
CA ILE A 237 37.24 15.23 36.78
C ILE A 237 36.21 14.24 37.33
N GLU A 238 35.43 14.64 38.33
CA GLU A 238 34.40 13.80 38.94
C GLU A 238 33.25 13.59 37.96
N TRP A 239 32.76 14.66 37.34
CA TRP A 239 31.77 14.57 36.26
C TRP A 239 32.24 13.71 35.08
N CYS A 240 33.50 13.86 34.66
CA CYS A 240 34.10 13.06 33.58
C CYS A 240 34.08 11.55 33.90
N LYS A 241 34.43 11.20 35.15
CA LYS A 241 34.40 9.82 35.63
C LYS A 241 32.98 9.27 35.66
N ASP A 242 32.02 10.05 36.15
CA ASP A 242 30.61 9.64 36.24
C ASP A 242 30.00 9.41 34.85
N VAL A 243 30.23 10.31 33.89
CA VAL A 243 29.72 10.15 32.52
C VAL A 243 30.28 8.90 31.84
N LYS A 244 31.58 8.65 31.96
CA LYS A 244 32.23 7.46 31.39
C LYS A 244 31.78 6.16 32.06
N GLY A 245 31.65 6.18 33.40
CA GLY A 245 31.12 5.06 34.19
C GLY A 245 29.67 4.72 33.82
N ASN A 246 28.81 5.74 33.73
CA ASN A 246 27.42 5.56 33.28
C ASN A 246 27.37 4.95 31.87
N MET A 247 28.24 5.38 30.95
CA MET A 247 28.31 4.79 29.61
C MET A 247 28.73 3.32 29.64
N TYR A 248 29.70 2.95 30.50
CA TYR A 248 30.12 1.57 30.71
C TYR A 248 28.94 0.71 31.20
N ASP A 249 28.22 1.18 32.22
CA ASP A 249 27.05 0.47 32.75
C ASP A 249 25.96 0.32 31.68
N MET A 250 25.73 1.35 30.86
CA MET A 250 24.77 1.28 29.77
C MET A 250 25.14 0.24 28.70
N VAL A 251 26.43 0.10 28.37
CA VAL A 251 26.89 -0.91 27.40
C VAL A 251 26.73 -2.32 27.96
N VAL A 252 27.08 -2.54 29.23
CA VAL A 252 26.89 -3.82 29.92
C VAL A 252 25.42 -4.21 29.93
N GLU A 253 24.54 -3.28 30.31
CA GLU A 253 23.10 -3.49 30.30
C GLU A 253 22.57 -3.78 28.90
N GLY A 254 23.06 -3.07 27.87
CA GLY A 254 22.68 -3.29 26.47
C GLY A 254 23.02 -4.69 25.98
N PHE A 255 24.22 -5.19 26.30
CA PHE A 255 24.60 -6.57 25.98
C PHE A 255 23.71 -7.59 26.70
N GLN A 256 23.42 -7.38 27.98
CA GLN A 256 22.54 -8.26 28.75
C GLN A 256 21.10 -8.24 28.22
N LEU A 257 20.58 -7.08 27.83
CA LEU A 257 19.26 -6.92 27.22
C LEU A 257 19.15 -7.68 25.90
N LEU A 258 20.04 -7.37 24.94
CA LEU A 258 20.08 -8.05 23.64
C LEU A 258 20.24 -9.57 23.81
N SER A 259 21.11 -9.98 24.73
CA SER A 259 21.30 -11.39 25.08
C SER A 259 20.03 -12.06 25.56
N ARG A 260 19.34 -11.47 26.56
CA ARG A 260 18.08 -12.03 27.09
C ARG A 260 16.99 -12.10 26.03
N TRP A 261 16.87 -11.07 25.20
CA TRP A 261 15.82 -10.99 24.18
C TRP A 261 16.04 -11.99 23.03
N THR A 262 17.26 -12.09 22.52
CA THR A 262 17.62 -13.08 21.48
C THR A 262 17.50 -14.50 22.01
N ALA A 263 17.92 -14.77 23.26
CA ALA A 263 17.71 -16.05 23.92
C ALA A 263 16.23 -16.45 23.93
N ARG A 264 15.34 -15.53 24.32
CA ARG A 264 13.90 -15.77 24.41
C ARG A 264 13.28 -16.14 23.07
N ILE A 265 13.72 -15.53 21.97
CA ILE A 265 13.28 -15.92 20.62
C ILE A 265 13.68 -17.37 20.35
N TRP A 266 14.95 -17.73 20.57
CA TRP A 266 15.43 -19.07 20.27
C TRP A 266 14.80 -20.14 21.18
N GLU A 267 14.63 -19.83 22.47
CA GLU A 267 13.96 -20.67 23.45
C GLU A 267 12.49 -20.91 23.09
N GLN A 268 11.76 -19.88 22.64
CA GLN A 268 10.39 -20.05 22.15
C GLN A 268 10.35 -20.98 20.92
N CYS A 269 11.27 -20.81 19.96
CA CYS A 269 11.36 -21.70 18.80
C CYS A 269 11.61 -23.15 19.22
N ALA A 270 12.59 -23.38 20.11
CA ALA A 270 12.89 -24.71 20.63
C ALA A 270 11.68 -25.34 21.34
N TRP A 271 10.95 -24.56 22.15
CA TRP A 271 9.72 -25.00 22.80
C TRP A 271 8.64 -25.40 21.79
N LYS A 272 8.42 -24.59 20.75
CA LYS A 272 7.45 -24.87 19.67
C LYS A 272 7.84 -26.11 18.86
N PHE A 273 9.13 -26.31 18.54
CA PHE A 273 9.62 -27.52 17.87
C PHE A 273 9.41 -28.79 18.70
N SER A 274 9.50 -28.70 20.03
CA SER A 274 9.23 -29.83 20.93
C SER A 274 7.74 -30.21 21.02
N ARG A 275 6.85 -29.34 20.52
CA ARG A 275 5.38 -29.47 20.63
C ARG A 275 4.70 -29.16 19.30
N PRO A 276 4.66 -30.12 18.36
CA PRO A 276 3.87 -30.00 17.14
C PRO A 276 2.38 -29.76 17.44
N CYS A 277 1.75 -28.90 16.66
CA CYS A 277 0.32 -28.64 16.76
C CYS A 277 -0.49 -29.92 16.48
N LYS A 278 -1.43 -30.25 17.38
CA LYS A 278 -2.22 -31.49 17.33
C LYS A 278 -3.55 -31.35 16.58
N ASP A 279 -4.11 -30.15 16.53
CA ASP A 279 -5.47 -29.88 16.04
C ASP A 279 -5.46 -28.77 14.98
N VAL A 280 -5.29 -29.13 13.70
CA VAL A 280 -5.65 -28.21 12.61
C VAL A 280 -7.15 -28.40 12.36
N ILE A 281 -8.00 -27.65 13.06
CA ILE A 281 -9.42 -27.57 12.73
C ILE A 281 -9.51 -26.79 11.42
N SER A 282 -9.71 -27.49 10.31
CA SER A 282 -9.89 -26.87 8.99
C SER A 282 -11.17 -26.03 9.00
N LEU A 283 -11.05 -24.72 9.18
CA LEU A 283 -12.19 -23.82 8.98
C LEU A 283 -12.37 -23.41 7.51
N GLU A 284 -11.39 -23.66 6.64
CA GLU A 284 -11.52 -23.35 5.21
C GLU A 284 -10.86 -24.44 4.34
N SER A 285 -11.69 -25.00 3.45
CA SER A 285 -11.36 -25.79 2.25
C SER A 285 -11.08 -27.32 2.35
N HIS A 286 -11.66 -28.01 1.36
CA HIS A 286 -11.59 -29.43 1.07
C HIS A 286 -10.20 -29.83 0.54
N GLU A 287 -9.20 -30.06 1.40
CA GLU A 287 -8.04 -30.89 1.02
C GLU A 287 -7.63 -31.79 2.19
N THR A 288 -7.89 -33.08 2.05
CA THR A 288 -7.35 -34.14 2.91
C THR A 288 -5.87 -34.38 2.58
N SER A 289 -5.01 -33.37 2.76
CA SER A 289 -3.55 -33.55 2.78
C SER A 289 -3.08 -33.47 4.23
N SER A 290 -2.44 -34.53 4.72
CA SER A 290 -1.74 -34.48 6.01
C SER A 290 -0.61 -33.45 5.92
N PHE A 291 -0.70 -32.37 6.69
CA PHE A 291 0.35 -31.35 6.79
C PHE A 291 1.72 -31.98 7.13
N SER A 292 2.78 -31.38 6.58
CA SER A 292 4.15 -31.79 6.91
C SER A 292 4.45 -31.58 8.39
N ASP A 293 5.40 -32.35 8.94
CA ASP A 293 5.74 -32.21 10.37
C ASP A 293 6.36 -30.85 10.70
N TYR A 294 7.01 -30.19 9.72
CA TYR A 294 7.52 -28.83 9.85
C TYR A 294 6.40 -27.78 9.91
N GLU A 295 5.37 -27.89 9.07
CA GLU A 295 4.21 -26.99 9.10
C GLU A 295 3.48 -27.00 10.46
N LYS A 296 3.41 -28.17 11.11
CA LYS A 296 2.79 -28.33 12.42
C LYS A 296 3.56 -27.64 13.54
N VAL A 297 4.88 -27.50 13.41
CA VAL A 297 5.72 -26.84 14.44
C VAL A 297 6.00 -25.37 14.13
N VAL A 298 5.83 -24.96 12.86
CA VAL A 298 6.00 -23.57 12.41
C VAL A 298 4.67 -22.96 11.98
N ARG A 299 4.26 -23.11 10.72
CA ARG A 299 3.12 -22.40 10.11
C ARG A 299 1.86 -22.36 10.98
N HIS A 300 1.49 -23.50 11.55
CA HIS A 300 0.26 -23.66 12.35
C HIS A 300 0.47 -23.57 13.87
N ASN A 301 1.70 -23.30 14.33
CA ASN A 301 2.02 -23.27 15.76
C ASN A 301 2.21 -21.85 16.32
N TYR A 302 2.12 -20.80 15.48
CA TYR A 302 2.19 -19.40 15.91
C TYR A 302 0.86 -18.68 15.65
N SER A 303 0.22 -18.20 16.73
CA SER A 303 -0.99 -17.36 16.65
C SER A 303 -0.69 -15.96 16.09
N ALA A 304 -1.71 -15.21 15.70
CA ALA A 304 -1.57 -13.83 15.25
C ALA A 304 -0.87 -12.94 16.29
N GLU A 305 -1.25 -13.09 17.56
CA GLU A 305 -0.67 -12.33 18.67
C GLU A 305 0.78 -12.73 18.96
N GLU A 306 1.13 -14.02 18.80
CA GLU A 306 2.51 -14.49 18.92
C GLU A 306 3.38 -13.95 17.78
N ARG A 307 2.88 -13.94 16.54
CA ARG A 307 3.56 -13.33 15.39
C ARG A 307 3.78 -11.83 15.61
N LYS A 308 2.77 -11.11 16.12
CA LYS A 308 2.90 -9.70 16.52
C LYS A 308 4.01 -9.50 17.55
N ALA A 309 4.01 -10.30 18.62
CA ALA A 309 5.01 -10.19 19.68
C ALA A 309 6.43 -10.49 19.16
N LEU A 310 6.58 -11.44 18.23
CA LEU A 310 7.85 -11.72 17.55
C LEU A 310 8.31 -10.54 16.69
N VAL A 311 7.45 -9.96 15.85
CA VAL A 311 7.80 -8.79 15.04
C VAL A 311 8.30 -7.64 15.91
N GLU A 312 7.61 -7.35 17.01
CA GLU A 312 8.01 -6.30 17.95
C GLU A 312 9.38 -6.60 18.58
N LEU A 313 9.59 -7.82 19.09
CA LEU A 313 10.86 -8.19 19.71
C LEU A 313 12.03 -8.17 18.72
N VAL A 314 11.82 -8.66 17.49
CA VAL A 314 12.81 -8.57 16.40
C VAL A 314 13.14 -7.10 16.13
N SER A 315 12.12 -6.24 16.05
CA SER A 315 12.31 -4.79 15.86
C SER A 315 13.16 -4.18 16.97
N TYR A 316 12.92 -4.53 18.23
CA TYR A 316 13.67 -4.03 19.39
C TYR A 316 15.13 -4.52 19.44
N ILE A 317 15.37 -5.78 19.10
CA ILE A 317 16.74 -6.32 19.02
C ILE A 317 17.52 -5.60 17.93
N LYS A 318 16.92 -5.45 16.74
CA LYS A 318 17.56 -4.80 15.60
C LYS A 318 17.74 -3.30 15.80
N SER A 319 16.80 -2.60 16.44
CA SER A 319 16.91 -1.17 16.73
C SER A 319 18.04 -0.89 17.74
N ILE A 320 18.04 -1.57 18.89
CA ILE A 320 19.08 -1.40 19.92
C ILE A 320 20.44 -1.85 19.38
N GLY A 321 20.48 -2.98 18.67
CA GLY A 321 21.68 -3.47 18.02
C GLY A 321 22.30 -2.43 17.08
N SER A 322 21.49 -1.80 16.23
CA SER A 322 21.92 -0.74 15.34
C SER A 322 22.40 0.51 16.09
N MET A 323 21.69 0.93 17.15
CA MET A 323 22.11 2.06 17.99
C MET A 323 23.48 1.82 18.64
N MET A 324 23.71 0.62 19.17
CA MET A 324 24.98 0.23 19.78
C MET A 324 26.10 0.15 18.73
N GLN A 325 25.87 -0.51 17.59
CA GLN A 325 26.85 -0.59 16.50
C GLN A 325 27.30 0.79 15.98
N GLN A 326 26.38 1.74 15.85
CA GLN A 326 26.71 3.11 15.39
C GLN A 326 27.58 3.88 16.37
N CYS A 327 27.57 3.51 17.65
CA CYS A 327 28.28 4.21 18.72
C CYS A 327 29.65 3.61 19.07
N ASP A 328 30.04 2.46 18.49
CA ASP A 328 31.28 1.71 18.83
C ASP A 328 32.51 2.62 19.01
N THR A 329 32.89 3.34 17.95
CA THR A 329 34.05 4.25 17.98
C THR A 329 33.90 5.43 18.94
N LEU A 330 32.67 5.85 19.24
CA LEU A 330 32.40 6.98 20.12
C LEU A 330 32.55 6.59 21.60
N VAL A 331 32.20 5.35 21.95
CA VAL A 331 32.23 4.87 23.34
C VAL A 331 33.57 4.22 23.72
N ALA A 332 34.35 3.76 22.75
CA ALA A 332 35.60 3.00 22.98
C ALA A 332 36.52 3.61 24.07
N ASP A 333 36.89 4.89 23.96
CA ASP A 333 37.78 5.54 24.93
C ASP A 333 37.20 5.55 26.35
N ALA A 334 35.90 5.80 26.48
CA ALA A 334 35.20 5.84 27.76
C ALA A 334 35.15 4.45 28.42
N LEU A 335 34.90 3.41 27.61
CA LEU A 335 34.89 2.02 28.07
C LEU A 335 36.29 1.57 28.51
N TRP A 336 37.31 1.80 27.68
CA TRP A 336 38.68 1.40 27.99
C TRP A 336 39.22 2.10 29.22
N GLU A 337 38.93 3.39 29.39
CA GLU A 337 39.35 4.16 30.56
C GLU A 337 38.67 3.68 31.85
N THR A 338 37.37 3.37 31.77
CA THR A 338 36.62 2.82 32.91
C THR A 338 37.16 1.44 33.29
N ILE A 339 37.35 0.54 32.34
CA ILE A 339 37.91 -0.80 32.57
C ILE A 339 39.33 -0.69 33.15
N HIS A 340 40.17 0.19 32.59
CA HIS A 340 41.51 0.44 33.13
C HIS A 340 41.43 0.92 34.58
N ALA A 341 40.54 1.85 34.89
CA ALA A 341 40.36 2.36 36.25
C ALA A 341 39.98 1.25 37.23
N GLU A 342 39.07 0.36 36.84
CA GLU A 342 38.65 -0.77 37.69
C GLU A 342 39.77 -1.79 37.91
N VAL A 343 40.53 -2.13 36.86
CA VAL A 343 41.68 -3.04 36.96
C VAL A 343 42.75 -2.42 37.85
N GLN A 344 43.07 -1.14 37.68
CA GLN A 344 44.06 -0.47 38.51
C GLN A 344 43.59 -0.31 39.96
N ASP A 345 42.31 -0.02 40.22
CA ASP A 345 41.80 0.04 41.58
C ASP A 345 41.90 -1.34 42.28
N PHE A 346 41.50 -2.41 41.58
CA PHE A 346 41.62 -3.75 42.10
C PHE A 346 43.08 -4.09 42.42
N VAL A 347 43.98 -3.93 41.45
CA VAL A 347 45.37 -4.36 41.59
C VAL A 347 46.14 -3.46 42.54
N GLN A 348 45.98 -2.13 42.48
CA GLN A 348 46.77 -1.18 43.28
C GLN A 348 46.23 -0.94 44.68
N ASN A 349 44.89 -0.95 44.88
CA ASN A 349 44.24 -0.61 46.15
C ASN A 349 43.65 -1.84 46.85
N THR A 350 42.79 -2.60 46.17
CA THR A 350 42.09 -3.75 46.78
C THR A 350 43.09 -4.83 47.20
N LEU A 351 43.97 -5.26 46.29
CA LEU A 351 45.01 -6.25 46.62
C LEU A 351 46.02 -5.71 47.64
N ALA A 352 46.35 -4.42 47.62
CA ALA A 352 47.23 -3.82 48.65
C ALA A 352 46.60 -3.89 50.05
N THR A 353 45.29 -3.73 50.14
CA THR A 353 44.56 -3.81 51.40
C THR A 353 44.56 -5.26 51.90
N MET A 354 44.19 -6.21 51.03
CA MET A 354 44.23 -7.64 51.32
C MET A 354 45.62 -8.15 51.76
N LEU A 355 46.70 -7.65 51.13
CA LEU A 355 48.09 -7.96 51.51
C LEU A 355 48.46 -7.42 52.91
N ARG A 356 47.96 -6.23 53.27
CA ARG A 356 48.24 -5.58 54.57
C ARG A 356 47.42 -6.17 55.71
N THR A 357 46.20 -6.61 55.45
CA THR A 357 45.26 -7.14 56.44
C THR A 357 45.29 -8.67 56.49
N THR A 358 44.60 -9.30 55.54
CA THR A 358 44.18 -10.70 55.54
C THR A 358 45.32 -11.67 55.26
N PHE A 359 46.22 -11.31 54.35
CA PHE A 359 47.23 -12.24 53.84
C PHE A 359 48.65 -11.98 54.38
N ARG A 360 48.84 -10.96 55.23
CA ARG A 360 50.16 -10.54 55.77
C ARG A 360 51.02 -11.68 56.32
N LYS A 361 50.39 -12.71 56.90
CA LYS A 361 51.08 -13.88 57.50
C LYS A 361 51.18 -15.11 56.59
N LYS A 362 50.55 -15.09 55.40
CA LYS A 362 50.50 -16.20 54.45
C LYS A 362 51.43 -15.94 53.27
N LYS A 363 52.66 -16.44 53.37
CA LYS A 363 53.75 -16.15 52.41
C LYS A 363 53.40 -16.52 50.96
N GLU A 364 52.77 -17.66 50.74
CA GLU A 364 52.45 -18.17 49.41
C GLU A 364 51.34 -17.37 48.72
N ILE A 365 50.24 -17.10 49.43
CA ILE A 365 49.14 -16.26 48.91
C ILE A 365 49.61 -14.81 48.73
N SER A 366 50.44 -14.30 49.63
CA SER A 366 51.05 -12.97 49.48
C SER A 366 51.92 -12.87 48.23
N ARG A 367 52.64 -13.95 47.86
CA ARG A 367 53.40 -14.01 46.61
C ARG A 367 52.47 -13.90 45.41
N ILE A 368 51.41 -14.71 45.35
CA ILE A 368 50.45 -14.71 44.23
C ILE A 368 49.79 -13.33 44.06
N LEU A 369 49.38 -12.69 45.16
CA LEU A 369 48.82 -11.32 45.11
C LEU A 369 49.86 -10.27 44.67
N SER A 370 51.15 -10.47 45.00
CA SER A 370 52.23 -9.62 44.50
C SER A 370 52.52 -9.85 43.01
N ASP A 371 52.36 -11.08 42.54
CA ASP A 371 52.52 -11.43 41.13
C ASP A 371 51.42 -10.78 40.29
N MET A 372 50.15 -10.81 40.76
CA MET A 372 49.04 -10.06 40.14
C MET A 372 49.35 -8.56 40.02
N ARG A 373 49.97 -7.98 41.05
CA ARG A 373 50.39 -6.57 41.05
C ARG A 373 51.50 -6.29 40.07
N THR A 374 52.49 -7.17 40.00
CA THR A 374 53.60 -7.02 39.06
C THR A 374 53.14 -7.15 37.61
N LEU A 375 52.14 -7.99 37.36
CA LEU A 375 51.65 -8.31 36.02
C LEU A 375 50.75 -7.21 35.41
N SER A 376 49.90 -6.60 36.23
CA SER A 376 48.83 -5.70 35.73
C SER A 376 48.83 -4.28 36.30
N ALA A 377 49.65 -3.96 37.33
CA ALA A 377 49.69 -2.60 37.86
C ALA A 377 50.49 -1.67 36.95
N ASP A 378 49.85 -0.61 36.45
CA ASP A 378 50.51 0.50 35.76
C ASP A 378 50.97 1.54 36.79
N TRP A 379 52.23 1.44 37.20
CA TRP A 379 52.82 2.37 38.15
C TRP A 379 53.23 3.67 37.44
N MET A 380 52.79 4.81 37.96
CA MET A 380 53.25 6.12 37.50
C MET A 380 54.78 6.23 37.64
N ALA A 381 55.48 6.45 36.52
CA ALA A 381 56.91 6.76 36.51
C ALA A 381 57.14 8.02 37.36
N ASN A 382 57.92 7.88 38.45
CA ASN A 382 58.21 8.83 39.54
C ASN A 382 57.61 8.50 40.93
N ARG A 383 56.96 7.34 41.13
CA ARG A 383 56.60 6.85 42.48
C ARG A 383 57.00 5.40 42.78
N SER A 384 57.97 4.83 42.08
CA SER A 384 58.65 3.62 42.55
C SER A 384 59.48 3.96 43.79
N LYS A 385 58.82 4.05 44.96
CA LYS A 385 59.52 4.05 46.24
C LYS A 385 60.37 2.79 46.31
N SER A 386 61.67 2.95 46.49
CA SER A 386 62.60 1.85 46.73
C SER A 386 62.11 0.98 47.90
N GLU A 387 62.33 -0.33 47.82
CA GLU A 387 61.90 -1.36 48.78
C GLU A 387 62.27 -1.10 50.25
N SER A 388 63.08 -0.08 50.54
CA SER A 388 63.58 0.29 51.87
C SER A 388 62.56 0.96 52.81
N GLU A 389 61.43 1.51 52.34
CA GLU A 389 60.43 2.15 53.23
C GLU A 389 59.26 1.23 53.64
N ALA A 390 59.14 0.03 53.06
CA ALA A 390 58.04 -0.90 53.39
C ALA A 390 58.13 -1.47 54.82
N GLN A 391 59.26 -1.32 55.50
CA GLN A 391 59.47 -1.81 56.87
C GLN A 391 59.21 -0.75 57.96
N SER A 392 59.05 0.53 57.64
CA SER A 392 58.89 1.60 58.65
C SER A 392 57.45 2.04 58.95
N MET A 393 56.44 1.64 58.16
CA MET A 393 55.02 1.94 58.46
C MET A 393 54.39 0.99 59.48
N GLN A 394 55.11 0.64 60.55
CA GLN A 394 54.53 0.04 61.76
C GLN A 394 54.15 1.14 62.75
N ARG A 395 53.06 1.87 62.49
CA ARG A 395 52.12 2.43 63.50
C ARG A 395 51.23 3.51 62.87
N GLY A 396 49.94 3.20 62.76
CA GLY A 396 48.87 4.15 63.07
C GLY A 396 48.73 5.43 62.25
N GLU A 397 48.78 5.38 60.92
CA GLU A 397 48.21 6.44 60.07
C GLU A 397 47.20 5.86 59.08
N GLU A 398 46.04 6.51 58.97
CA GLU A 398 44.94 6.16 58.09
C GLU A 398 45.42 5.98 56.65
N SER A 399 44.95 4.90 56.02
CA SER A 399 45.37 4.40 54.73
C SER A 399 45.11 5.40 53.59
N LYS A 400 46.14 6.13 53.15
CA LYS A 400 46.07 6.83 51.86
C LYS A 400 45.96 5.80 50.73
N VAL A 401 44.83 5.83 50.02
CA VAL A 401 44.56 5.09 48.79
C VAL A 401 45.64 5.47 47.76
N ASN A 402 46.15 4.50 46.99
CA ASN A 402 47.10 4.81 45.92
C ASN A 402 46.36 5.55 44.82
N PHE A 403 46.84 6.75 44.52
CA PHE A 403 46.27 7.59 43.48
C PHE A 403 46.91 7.23 42.13
N PHE A 404 46.09 6.86 41.16
CA PHE A 404 46.46 6.56 39.78
C PHE A 404 45.59 7.38 38.83
N PHE A 405 46.07 7.59 37.60
CA PHE A 405 45.30 8.23 36.54
C PHE A 405 44.77 7.16 35.57
N PRO A 406 43.44 7.04 35.38
CA PRO A 406 42.87 6.20 34.35
C PRO A 406 43.43 6.57 32.97
N ARG A 407 43.67 5.54 32.14
CA ARG A 407 44.11 5.70 30.75
C ARG A 407 43.11 5.01 29.83
N PRO A 408 42.84 5.54 28.63
CA PRO A 408 41.95 4.90 27.65
C PRO A 408 42.67 3.72 26.97
N VAL A 409 43.01 2.69 27.75
CA VAL A 409 43.70 1.48 27.27
C VAL A 409 43.15 0.25 27.98
N ALA A 410 42.62 -0.69 27.19
CA ALA A 410 42.18 -1.97 27.71
C ALA A 410 43.37 -2.85 28.14
N PRO A 411 43.24 -3.65 29.22
CA PRO A 411 44.21 -4.71 29.51
C PRO A 411 44.23 -5.74 28.37
N THR A 412 45.38 -6.36 28.12
CA THR A 412 45.46 -7.41 27.10
C THR A 412 44.65 -8.64 27.54
N ALA A 413 44.14 -9.43 26.59
CA ALA A 413 43.46 -10.69 26.90
C ALA A 413 44.36 -11.64 27.74
N THR A 414 45.69 -11.60 27.52
CA THR A 414 46.65 -12.33 28.35
C THR A 414 46.68 -11.84 29.80
N GLN A 415 46.64 -10.51 30.04
CA GLN A 415 46.57 -9.96 31.40
C GLN A 415 45.27 -10.38 32.09
N VAL A 416 44.14 -10.33 31.38
CA VAL A 416 42.84 -10.78 31.91
C VAL A 416 42.89 -12.25 32.31
N HIS A 417 43.33 -13.15 31.42
CA HIS A 417 43.41 -14.57 31.70
C HIS A 417 44.43 -14.91 32.80
N CYS A 418 45.57 -14.23 32.85
CA CYS A 418 46.54 -14.39 33.92
C CYS A 418 45.96 -13.96 35.28
N LEU A 419 45.24 -12.83 35.34
CA LEU A 419 44.57 -12.39 36.57
C LEU A 419 43.51 -13.41 37.00
N GLN A 420 42.68 -13.91 36.08
CA GLN A 420 41.69 -14.94 36.38
C GLN A 420 42.34 -16.22 36.93
N PHE A 421 43.43 -16.67 36.31
CA PHE A 421 44.19 -17.83 36.77
C PHE A 421 44.78 -17.62 38.16
N LEU A 422 45.41 -16.48 38.42
CA LEU A 422 45.99 -16.18 39.72
C LEU A 422 44.90 -16.03 40.79
N ILE A 423 43.73 -15.47 40.47
CA ILE A 423 42.60 -15.37 41.42
C ILE A 423 42.10 -16.78 41.76
N TYR A 424 41.98 -17.63 40.76
CA TYR A 424 41.63 -19.04 40.96
C TYR A 424 42.67 -19.76 41.85
N GLU A 425 43.96 -19.52 41.63
CA GLU A 425 45.04 -20.07 42.48
C GLU A 425 44.95 -19.58 43.92
N VAL A 426 44.62 -18.30 44.16
CA VAL A 426 44.44 -17.76 45.52
C VAL A 426 43.29 -18.47 46.25
N VAL A 427 42.16 -18.67 45.57
CA VAL A 427 40.96 -19.25 46.17
C VAL A 427 41.08 -20.77 46.33
N SER A 428 41.59 -21.44 45.30
CA SER A 428 41.67 -22.91 45.25
C SER A 428 42.93 -23.45 45.93
N GLY A 429 44.01 -22.66 46.01
CA GLY A 429 45.32 -23.06 46.54
C GLY A 429 45.96 -24.20 45.73
N GLY A 430 45.80 -24.17 44.41
CA GLY A 430 46.25 -25.23 43.49
C GLY A 430 45.60 -26.61 43.68
N ASN A 431 44.70 -26.78 44.65
CA ASN A 431 44.12 -28.08 44.99
C ASN A 431 42.69 -28.24 44.45
N LEU A 432 42.60 -28.98 43.35
CA LEU A 432 41.37 -29.37 42.64
C LEU A 432 40.37 -30.19 43.49
N ARG A 433 40.78 -30.67 44.68
CA ARG A 433 40.02 -31.61 45.52
C ARG A 433 39.27 -31.00 46.72
N LYS A 434 39.30 -29.67 46.91
CA LYS A 434 38.63 -29.06 48.07
C LYS A 434 37.10 -29.24 48.00
N PRO A 435 36.43 -29.70 49.06
CA PRO A 435 34.97 -29.78 49.11
C PRO A 435 34.37 -28.37 49.25
N GLY A 436 33.68 -27.93 48.20
CA GLY A 436 33.09 -26.59 48.09
C GLY A 436 33.11 -26.11 46.64
N GLY A 437 32.32 -25.07 46.36
CA GLY A 437 32.32 -24.38 45.07
C GLY A 437 33.66 -23.79 44.63
N LEU A 438 33.75 -23.22 43.42
CA LEU A 438 34.94 -22.46 43.00
C LEU A 438 35.30 -21.36 44.00
N PHE A 439 34.28 -20.73 44.60
CA PHE A 439 34.39 -19.73 45.67
C PHE A 439 33.71 -20.19 46.97
N GLY A 440 33.72 -21.50 47.25
CA GLY A 440 33.03 -22.09 48.41
C GLY A 440 33.65 -21.72 49.77
N ASN A 441 32.82 -21.26 50.71
CA ASN A 441 33.23 -20.86 52.07
C ASN A 441 33.67 -22.02 52.99
N SER A 442 33.40 -23.27 52.65
CA SER A 442 33.47 -24.39 53.61
C SER A 442 34.89 -24.82 54.01
N ALA A 443 35.93 -24.35 53.30
CA ALA A 443 37.33 -24.62 53.61
C ALA A 443 38.29 -23.49 53.17
N SER A 444 37.76 -22.35 52.72
CA SER A 444 38.59 -21.22 52.29
C SER A 444 39.14 -20.51 53.52
N GLU A 445 40.46 -20.38 53.56
CA GLU A 445 41.21 -19.71 54.61
C GLU A 445 41.10 -18.17 54.48
N ILE A 446 40.16 -17.69 53.64
CA ILE A 446 39.94 -16.31 53.18
C ILE A 446 38.63 -15.78 53.83
N PRO A 447 38.62 -14.54 54.36
CA PRO A 447 37.41 -13.89 54.83
C PRO A 447 36.35 -13.76 53.73
N ILE A 448 35.08 -13.90 54.09
CA ILE A 448 33.94 -13.89 53.17
C ILE A 448 33.89 -12.61 52.32
N ASN A 449 34.20 -11.45 52.90
CA ASN A 449 34.19 -10.17 52.19
C ASN A 449 35.28 -10.11 51.10
N ASP A 450 36.49 -10.57 51.42
CA ASP A 450 37.61 -10.60 50.46
C ASP A 450 37.34 -11.64 49.37
N LEU A 451 36.78 -12.80 49.74
CA LEU A 451 36.38 -13.84 48.81
C LEU A 451 35.33 -13.33 47.82
N LYS A 452 34.32 -12.59 48.29
CA LYS A 452 33.30 -11.97 47.44
C LYS A 452 33.88 -10.93 46.49
N GLN A 453 34.88 -10.15 46.93
CA GLN A 453 35.59 -9.20 46.06
C GLN A 453 36.39 -9.91 44.96
N LEU A 454 37.08 -11.01 45.29
CA LEU A 454 37.79 -11.85 44.33
C LEU A 454 36.83 -12.51 43.33
N GLU A 455 35.70 -13.04 43.81
CA GLU A 455 34.65 -13.65 43.00
C GLU A 455 34.03 -12.63 42.02
N THR A 456 33.60 -11.48 42.53
CA THR A 456 32.98 -10.43 41.70
C THR A 456 33.93 -9.97 40.61
N PHE A 457 35.20 -9.73 40.94
CA PHE A 457 36.19 -9.30 39.96
C PHE A 457 36.55 -10.42 38.96
N PHE A 458 36.59 -11.69 39.38
CA PHE A 458 36.82 -12.82 38.49
C PHE A 458 35.79 -12.92 37.36
N TYR A 459 34.50 -12.74 37.69
CA TYR A 459 33.43 -12.73 36.68
C TYR A 459 33.41 -11.46 35.85
N LYS A 460 33.77 -10.30 36.45
CA LYS A 460 33.90 -9.04 35.71
C LYS A 460 34.99 -9.09 34.64
N LEU A 461 36.13 -9.73 34.96
CA LEU A 461 37.21 -10.01 34.02
C LEU A 461 36.75 -10.82 32.79
N SER A 462 35.84 -11.79 32.98
CA SER A 462 35.26 -12.53 31.85
C SER A 462 34.42 -11.61 30.96
N PHE A 463 33.59 -10.76 31.56
CA PHE A 463 32.70 -9.88 30.81
C PHE A 463 33.46 -8.79 30.03
N PHE A 464 34.61 -8.33 30.53
CA PHE A 464 35.46 -7.38 29.79
C PHE A 464 35.86 -7.89 28.41
N LEU A 465 36.03 -9.20 28.22
CA LEU A 465 36.35 -9.77 26.91
C LEU A 465 35.25 -9.51 25.88
N HIS A 466 33.98 -9.54 26.29
CA HIS A 466 32.85 -9.18 25.41
C HIS A 466 32.87 -7.70 25.02
N ILE A 467 33.31 -6.83 25.93
CA ILE A 467 33.43 -5.39 25.68
C ILE A 467 34.62 -5.09 24.76
N PHE A 468 35.73 -5.83 24.90
CA PHE A 468 36.87 -5.68 23.99
C PHE A 468 36.51 -6.07 22.56
N ASP A 469 35.70 -7.12 22.40
CA ASP A 469 35.15 -7.55 21.12
C ASP A 469 33.78 -6.91 20.84
N TYR A 470 33.59 -5.63 21.19
CA TYR A 470 32.30 -4.92 21.16
C TYR A 470 31.46 -5.23 19.92
N THR A 471 32.02 -4.95 18.73
CA THR A 471 31.31 -5.12 17.46
C THR A 471 30.94 -6.58 17.18
N ALA A 472 31.83 -7.54 17.50
CA ALA A 472 31.54 -8.96 17.32
C ALA A 472 30.50 -9.47 18.32
N THR A 473 30.55 -8.99 19.57
CA THR A 473 29.55 -9.27 20.60
C THR A 473 28.19 -8.75 20.17
N VAL A 474 28.06 -7.49 19.78
CA VAL A 474 26.76 -6.94 19.32
C VAL A 474 26.25 -7.73 18.11
N ALA A 475 27.10 -8.01 17.11
CA ALA A 475 26.70 -8.79 15.94
C ALA A 475 26.15 -10.18 16.33
N THR A 476 26.82 -10.88 17.26
CA THR A 476 26.36 -12.19 17.76
C THR A 476 25.04 -12.07 18.52
N LEU A 477 24.88 -11.02 19.35
CA LEU A 477 23.67 -10.82 20.14
C LEU A 477 22.47 -10.39 19.30
N THR A 478 22.69 -9.90 18.09
CA THR A 478 21.64 -9.48 17.15
C THR A 478 21.39 -10.48 16.00
N ASP A 479 22.13 -11.60 15.97
CA ASP A 479 22.01 -12.64 14.95
C ASP A 479 20.74 -13.46 15.20
N LEU A 480 19.75 -13.27 14.33
CA LEU A 480 18.49 -14.01 14.31
C LEU A 480 18.41 -14.98 13.12
N GLY A 481 19.54 -15.23 12.44
CA GLY A 481 19.61 -16.03 11.22
C GLY A 481 19.18 -17.49 11.42
N PHE A 482 19.20 -17.97 12.66
CA PHE A 482 18.70 -19.30 13.05
C PHE A 482 17.20 -19.50 12.78
N LEU A 483 16.41 -18.44 12.56
CA LEU A 483 14.98 -18.55 12.26
C LEU A 483 14.69 -19.08 10.86
N TRP A 484 15.66 -19.04 9.93
CA TRP A 484 15.47 -19.49 8.55
C TRP A 484 15.86 -20.96 8.33
N PHE A 485 16.95 -21.41 8.96
CA PHE A 485 17.49 -22.76 8.73
C PHE A 485 16.51 -23.87 9.17
N ARG A 486 16.39 -24.92 8.34
CA ARG A 486 15.40 -26.00 8.51
C ARG A 486 15.87 -27.38 8.02
N GLU A 487 17.18 -27.59 8.00
CA GLU A 487 17.88 -28.79 7.51
C GLU A 487 17.42 -30.12 8.14
N PHE A 488 17.14 -30.13 9.44
CA PHE A 488 16.67 -31.32 10.16
C PHE A 488 15.29 -31.76 9.64
N TYR A 489 14.40 -30.80 9.41
CA TYR A 489 13.06 -31.09 8.92
C TYR A 489 13.02 -31.41 7.43
N LEU A 490 13.93 -30.85 6.62
CA LEU A 490 14.11 -31.24 5.22
C LEU A 490 14.52 -32.71 5.11
N GLU A 491 15.50 -33.12 5.91
CA GLU A 491 15.95 -34.51 6.00
C GLU A 491 14.82 -35.46 6.43
N THR A 492 14.11 -35.11 7.51
CA THR A 492 13.04 -35.95 8.06
C THR A 492 11.85 -36.08 7.10
N SER A 493 11.52 -35.00 6.40
CA SER A 493 10.38 -34.95 5.47
C SER A 493 10.71 -35.42 4.06
N ARG A 494 12.01 -35.61 3.74
CA ARG A 494 12.52 -36.01 2.42
C ARG A 494 12.08 -35.07 1.29
N VAL A 495 12.09 -33.78 1.55
CA VAL A 495 11.80 -32.72 0.58
C VAL A 495 13.04 -31.87 0.33
N ILE A 496 13.15 -31.30 -0.87
CA ILE A 496 14.29 -30.44 -1.24
C ILE A 496 14.21 -29.11 -0.48
N GLN A 497 13.02 -28.49 -0.45
CA GLN A 497 12.79 -27.25 0.28
C GLN A 497 11.30 -27.13 0.67
N PHE A 498 11.00 -26.39 1.74
CA PHE A 498 9.65 -26.02 2.13
C PHE A 498 9.19 -24.73 1.44
N PRO A 499 7.88 -24.54 1.24
CA PRO A 499 7.36 -23.32 0.63
C PRO A 499 7.49 -22.12 1.59
N ILE A 500 7.44 -20.90 1.06
CA ILE A 500 7.75 -19.66 1.79
C ILE A 500 6.81 -19.41 2.98
N GLU A 501 5.59 -19.94 2.96
CA GLU A 501 4.61 -19.85 4.06
C GLU A 501 5.04 -20.63 5.31
N CYS A 502 6.09 -21.47 5.20
CA CYS A 502 6.73 -22.15 6.31
C CYS A 502 8.01 -21.45 6.77
N SER A 503 8.42 -20.37 6.11
CA SER A 503 9.60 -19.59 6.47
C SER A 503 9.24 -18.55 7.53
N LEU A 504 9.83 -18.66 8.72
CA LEU A 504 9.55 -17.72 9.82
C LEU A 504 9.76 -16.26 9.43
N PRO A 505 10.89 -15.86 8.79
CA PRO A 505 11.06 -14.48 8.34
C PRO A 505 9.90 -13.99 7.46
N TRP A 506 9.52 -14.77 6.45
CA TRP A 506 8.40 -14.42 5.56
C TRP A 506 7.05 -14.39 6.29
N MET A 507 6.75 -15.37 7.14
CA MET A 507 5.52 -15.40 7.93
C MET A 507 5.33 -14.14 8.78
N LEU A 508 6.42 -13.57 9.29
CA LEU A 508 6.39 -12.32 10.06
C LEU A 508 6.16 -11.11 9.15
N VAL A 509 6.83 -11.03 7.99
CA VAL A 509 6.58 -9.97 6.99
C VAL A 509 5.13 -10.00 6.50
N ASP A 510 4.66 -11.18 6.12
CA ASP A 510 3.32 -11.40 5.59
C ASP A 510 2.23 -11.02 6.59
N TYR A 511 2.42 -11.42 7.86
CA TYR A 511 1.55 -10.99 8.95
C TYR A 511 1.48 -9.48 9.11
N VAL A 512 2.62 -8.77 9.02
CA VAL A 512 2.62 -7.30 9.13
C VAL A 512 1.79 -6.66 8.02
N LEU A 513 1.93 -7.15 6.78
CA LEU A 513 1.22 -6.63 5.61
C LEU A 513 -0.29 -6.91 5.65
N GLU A 514 -0.69 -8.05 6.20
CA GLU A 514 -2.11 -8.44 6.32
C GLU A 514 -2.78 -7.88 7.58
N SER A 515 -1.99 -7.50 8.59
CA SER A 515 -2.53 -6.96 9.84
C SER A 515 -3.20 -5.59 9.61
N GLN A 516 -4.37 -5.40 10.20
CA GLN A 516 -5.05 -4.09 10.24
C GLN A 516 -4.42 -3.12 11.26
N ASN A 517 -3.27 -3.47 11.84
CA ASN A 517 -2.65 -2.69 12.90
C ASN A 517 -1.73 -1.61 12.31
N ALA A 518 -2.21 -0.36 12.33
CA ALA A 518 -1.52 0.79 11.77
C ALA A 518 -0.08 1.02 12.28
N GLY A 519 0.25 0.53 13.48
CA GLY A 519 1.58 0.70 14.08
C GLY A 519 2.61 -0.35 13.66
N LEU A 520 2.19 -1.52 13.16
CA LEU A 520 3.13 -2.60 12.81
C LEU A 520 3.75 -2.42 11.42
N ILE A 521 3.10 -1.66 10.53
CA ILE A 521 3.54 -1.51 9.14
C ILE A 521 4.94 -0.90 9.04
N GLU A 522 5.31 -0.01 9.97
CA GLU A 522 6.64 0.60 10.05
C GLU A 522 7.73 -0.45 10.34
N SER A 523 7.36 -1.56 10.98
CA SER A 523 8.25 -2.66 11.30
C SER A 523 8.41 -3.70 10.19
N ALA A 524 7.74 -3.54 9.04
CA ALA A 524 7.71 -4.56 7.99
C ALA A 524 9.09 -4.95 7.42
N LEU A 525 10.08 -4.05 7.53
CA LEU A 525 11.45 -4.29 7.05
C LEU A 525 12.34 -5.02 8.07
N PHE A 526 12.02 -5.01 9.37
CA PHE A 526 12.86 -5.68 10.37
C PHE A 526 12.92 -7.20 10.21
N PRO A 527 11.81 -7.91 9.93
CA PRO A 527 11.88 -9.35 9.67
C PRO A 527 12.64 -9.69 8.38
N LEU A 528 12.67 -8.81 7.38
CA LEU A 528 13.50 -9.00 6.18
C LEU A 528 15.00 -8.98 6.50
N ASP A 529 15.41 -8.26 7.55
CA ASP A 529 16.81 -8.23 7.99
C ASP A 529 17.29 -9.59 8.54
N ILE A 530 16.39 -10.48 8.93
CA ILE A 530 16.75 -11.85 9.34
C ILE A 530 17.44 -12.60 8.19
N TYR A 531 17.06 -12.31 6.93
CA TYR A 531 17.75 -12.91 5.78
C TYR A 531 19.20 -12.43 5.65
N ASN A 532 19.52 -11.20 6.07
CA ASN A 532 20.90 -10.73 6.12
C ASN A 532 21.72 -11.56 7.13
N ASP A 533 21.13 -11.83 8.31
CA ASP A 533 21.75 -12.67 9.32
C ASP A 533 21.99 -14.08 8.81
N SER A 534 20.95 -14.72 8.24
CA SER A 534 21.04 -16.07 7.69
C SER A 534 22.08 -16.17 6.58
N ALA A 535 22.14 -15.18 5.68
CA ALA A 535 23.11 -15.14 4.60
C ALA A 535 24.55 -14.95 5.11
N GLN A 536 24.75 -14.05 6.07
CA GLN A 536 26.05 -13.86 6.73
C GLN A 536 26.49 -15.15 7.42
N HIS A 537 25.59 -15.82 8.13
CA HIS A 537 25.85 -17.09 8.80
C HIS A 537 26.20 -18.20 7.79
N ALA A 538 25.47 -18.31 6.68
CA ALA A 538 25.73 -19.28 5.63
C ALA A 538 27.10 -19.08 4.96
N LEU A 539 27.48 -17.84 4.67
CA LEU A 539 28.74 -17.52 3.97
C LEU A 539 29.97 -17.52 4.87
N VAL A 540 29.88 -16.94 6.07
CA VAL A 540 31.04 -16.71 6.94
C VAL A 540 31.23 -17.85 7.94
N THR A 541 30.15 -18.32 8.56
CA THR A 541 30.20 -19.37 9.58
C THR A 541 30.18 -20.76 8.96
N LEU A 542 29.15 -21.08 8.18
CA LEU A 542 28.96 -22.42 7.59
C LEU A 542 29.81 -22.62 6.32
N LYS A 543 30.14 -21.53 5.62
CA LYS A 543 30.88 -21.52 4.35
C LYS A 543 30.24 -22.41 3.30
N GLN A 544 28.90 -22.44 3.25
CA GLN A 544 28.12 -23.25 2.32
C GLN A 544 27.44 -22.35 1.29
N ARG A 545 27.79 -22.55 0.01
CA ARG A 545 27.22 -21.75 -1.09
C ARG A 545 25.75 -22.06 -1.34
N PHE A 546 25.36 -23.34 -1.32
CA PHE A 546 23.98 -23.74 -1.66
C PHE A 546 22.95 -23.11 -0.70
N LEU A 547 23.29 -22.98 0.59
CA LEU A 547 22.43 -22.30 1.57
C LEU A 547 22.23 -20.83 1.21
N TYR A 548 23.30 -20.14 0.77
CA TYR A 548 23.17 -18.76 0.30
C TYR A 548 22.33 -18.67 -0.98
N ASP A 549 22.54 -19.58 -1.93
CA ASP A 549 21.77 -19.62 -3.19
C ASP A 549 20.26 -19.82 -2.90
N GLU A 550 19.91 -20.64 -1.91
CA GLU A 550 18.51 -20.82 -1.45
C GLU A 550 17.96 -19.60 -0.72
N ILE A 551 18.74 -18.96 0.16
CA ILE A 551 18.35 -17.72 0.83
C ILE A 551 18.11 -16.60 -0.19
N GLU A 552 19.02 -16.45 -1.17
CA GLU A 552 18.92 -15.45 -2.23
C GLU A 552 17.65 -15.67 -3.08
N ALA A 553 17.39 -16.91 -3.49
CA ALA A 553 16.18 -17.24 -4.25
C ALA A 553 14.89 -16.98 -3.45
N GLU A 554 14.87 -17.29 -2.15
CA GLU A 554 13.72 -17.02 -1.28
C GLU A 554 13.51 -15.52 -1.12
N VAL A 555 14.58 -14.75 -0.87
CA VAL A 555 14.53 -13.29 -0.73
C VAL A 555 14.04 -12.61 -2.01
N ASP A 556 14.55 -13.00 -3.17
CA ASP A 556 14.14 -12.41 -4.45
C ASP A 556 12.63 -12.59 -4.66
N HIS A 557 12.11 -13.80 -4.40
CA HIS A 557 10.67 -14.06 -4.51
C HIS A 557 9.84 -13.32 -3.45
N CYS A 558 10.25 -13.37 -2.18
CA CYS A 558 9.56 -12.73 -1.06
C CYS A 558 9.54 -11.21 -1.20
N PHE A 559 10.64 -10.61 -1.65
CA PHE A 559 10.75 -9.16 -1.81
C PHE A 559 9.83 -8.64 -2.93
N ASP A 560 9.70 -9.38 -4.04
CA ASP A 560 8.72 -9.06 -5.09
C ASP A 560 7.28 -9.10 -4.58
N ILE A 561 6.93 -10.13 -3.81
CA ILE A 561 5.59 -10.24 -3.18
C ILE A 561 5.39 -9.10 -2.17
N PHE A 562 6.41 -8.80 -1.35
CA PHE A 562 6.39 -7.71 -0.37
C PHE A 562 6.08 -6.37 -1.05
N VAL A 563 6.83 -6.01 -2.10
CA VAL A 563 6.62 -4.75 -2.82
C VAL A 563 5.22 -4.71 -3.44
N SER A 564 4.74 -5.82 -4.02
CA SER A 564 3.40 -5.88 -4.61
C SER A 564 2.30 -5.72 -3.55
N LYS A 565 2.33 -6.47 -2.45
CA LYS A 565 1.35 -6.38 -1.36
C LYS A 565 1.39 -5.01 -0.67
N LEU A 566 2.58 -4.45 -0.45
CA LEU A 566 2.75 -3.11 0.12
C LEU A 566 2.13 -2.04 -0.79
N CYS A 567 2.40 -2.10 -2.10
CA CYS A 567 1.83 -1.17 -3.06
C CYS A 567 0.30 -1.28 -3.14
N ASP A 568 -0.25 -2.50 -3.16
CA ASP A 568 -1.69 -2.72 -3.14
C ASP A 568 -2.33 -2.13 -1.87
N SER A 569 -1.69 -2.28 -0.71
CA SER A 569 -2.15 -1.74 0.57
C SER A 569 -2.09 -0.20 0.60
N ILE A 570 -0.99 0.39 0.14
CA ILE A 570 -0.83 1.85 0.00
C ILE A 570 -1.93 2.40 -0.93
N PHE A 571 -2.05 1.86 -2.15
CA PHE A 571 -3.03 2.35 -3.11
C PHE A 571 -4.45 2.24 -2.58
N THR A 572 -4.81 1.10 -1.97
CA THR A 572 -6.13 0.89 -1.37
C THR A 572 -6.41 1.90 -0.25
N HIS A 573 -5.46 2.14 0.66
CA HIS A 573 -5.62 3.09 1.75
C HIS A 573 -5.86 4.52 1.26
N TYR A 574 -5.00 5.03 0.37
CA TYR A 574 -5.13 6.40 -0.15
C TYR A 574 -6.36 6.56 -1.06
N LYS A 575 -6.74 5.53 -1.83
CA LYS A 575 -7.96 5.54 -2.64
C LYS A 575 -9.22 5.57 -1.78
N SER A 576 -9.25 4.76 -0.71
CA SER A 576 -10.33 4.77 0.27
C SER A 576 -10.43 6.12 0.99
N TRP A 577 -9.29 6.70 1.37
CA TRP A 577 -9.24 8.01 2.01
C TRP A 577 -9.81 9.10 1.08
N ALA A 578 -9.35 9.16 -0.17
CA ALA A 578 -9.87 10.09 -1.18
C ALA A 578 -11.39 9.91 -1.40
N ALA A 579 -11.86 8.66 -1.54
CA ALA A 579 -13.28 8.38 -1.73
C ALA A 579 -14.12 8.85 -0.53
N ARG A 580 -13.64 8.61 0.69
CA ARG A 580 -14.30 9.04 1.93
C ARG A 580 -14.37 10.56 2.07
N GLU A 581 -13.33 11.27 1.63
CA GLU A 581 -13.32 12.74 1.63
C GLU A 581 -14.32 13.33 0.63
N MET A 582 -14.54 12.64 -0.49
CA MET A 582 -15.50 13.03 -1.53
C MET A 582 -16.96 12.59 -1.26
N LEU A 583 -17.24 11.93 -0.13
CA LEU A 583 -18.62 11.63 0.26
C LEU A 583 -19.32 12.88 0.78
N ASP A 584 -20.57 13.06 0.38
CA ASP A 584 -21.35 14.21 0.81
C ASP A 584 -21.62 14.18 2.32
N SER A 585 -21.39 15.32 2.97
CA SER A 585 -21.58 15.51 4.41
C SER A 585 -23.05 15.28 4.83
N SER A 586 -24.01 15.65 3.98
CA SER A 586 -25.43 15.47 4.29
C SER A 586 -25.85 13.99 4.24
N PHE A 587 -25.27 13.22 3.30
CA PHE A 587 -25.42 11.76 3.24
C PHE A 587 -24.86 11.07 4.48
N LEU A 588 -23.68 11.48 4.94
CA LEU A 588 -23.05 10.92 6.14
C LEU A 588 -23.85 11.23 7.42
N PHE A 589 -24.46 12.42 7.49
CA PHE A 589 -25.33 12.79 8.60
C PHE A 589 -26.64 12.00 8.61
N ALA A 590 -27.18 11.65 7.44
CA ALA A 590 -28.43 10.91 7.31
C ALA A 590 -28.30 9.41 7.63
N ILE A 591 -27.08 8.88 7.75
CA ILE A 591 -26.83 7.45 8.01
C ILE A 591 -26.49 7.21 9.48
N ASP A 592 -27.24 6.33 10.12
CA ASP A 592 -27.07 5.98 11.54
C ASP A 592 -25.72 5.30 11.88
N ASN A 593 -25.04 4.71 10.89
CA ASN A 593 -23.77 3.99 11.07
C ASN A 593 -22.63 4.56 10.20
N GLY A 594 -22.33 5.85 10.36
CA GLY A 594 -21.28 6.56 9.60
C GLY A 594 -19.86 6.00 9.81
N GLU A 595 -19.60 5.29 10.91
CA GLU A 595 -18.31 4.62 11.18
C GLU A 595 -17.97 3.57 10.12
N LYS A 596 -18.97 2.98 9.47
CA LYS A 596 -18.82 2.02 8.38
C LYS A 596 -18.00 2.58 7.20
N TYR A 597 -18.05 3.89 6.98
CA TYR A 597 -17.29 4.54 5.91
C TYR A 597 -15.97 5.14 6.41
N SER A 598 -15.62 4.98 7.68
CA SER A 598 -14.36 5.51 8.21
C SER A 598 -13.16 4.74 7.66
N VAL A 599 -12.08 5.46 7.38
CA VAL A 599 -10.80 4.87 6.97
C VAL A 599 -9.83 5.04 8.12
N GLN A 600 -9.35 3.92 8.67
CA GLN A 600 -8.38 3.94 9.75
C GLN A 600 -7.05 4.51 9.25
N PRO A 601 -6.42 5.46 9.98
CA PRO A 601 -5.16 6.05 9.55
C PRO A 601 -4.02 5.04 9.66
N ILE A 602 -3.30 4.80 8.57
CA ILE A 602 -2.13 3.90 8.52
C ILE A 602 -0.87 4.75 8.29
N ARG A 603 0.24 4.40 8.97
CA ARG A 603 1.48 5.20 8.95
C ARG A 603 2.44 4.79 7.82
N PHE A 604 2.05 5.02 6.57
CA PHE A 604 2.94 4.76 5.42
C PHE A 604 4.08 5.78 5.26
N ASN A 605 3.94 6.98 5.85
CA ASN A 605 4.88 8.09 5.66
C ASN A 605 6.35 7.73 5.97
N ALA A 606 6.60 6.88 6.97
CA ALA A 606 7.95 6.44 7.29
C ALA A 606 8.52 5.57 6.15
N LEU A 607 7.76 4.57 5.69
CA LEU A 607 8.16 3.67 4.60
C LEU A 607 8.38 4.39 3.28
N LEU A 608 7.51 5.34 2.93
CA LEU A 608 7.61 6.13 1.69
C LEU A 608 8.85 7.03 1.65
N LYS A 609 9.50 7.29 2.79
CA LYS A 609 10.74 8.08 2.90
C LYS A 609 12.01 7.23 2.83
N ILE A 610 11.90 5.90 2.87
CA ILE A 610 13.06 5.00 2.88
C ILE A 610 13.61 4.88 1.45
N THR A 611 14.83 5.38 1.24
CA THR A 611 15.52 5.33 -0.06
C THR A 611 16.66 4.31 -0.09
N ARG A 612 16.99 3.67 1.05
CA ARG A 612 18.13 2.75 1.15
C ARG A 612 17.81 1.61 2.11
N VAL A 613 17.29 0.51 1.56
CA VAL A 613 17.15 -0.77 2.27
C VAL A 613 18.38 -1.62 1.93
N LYS A 614 19.10 -2.09 2.95
CA LYS A 614 20.22 -3.01 2.77
C LYS A 614 19.73 -4.46 2.89
N LEU A 615 19.83 -5.22 1.82
CA LEU A 615 19.39 -6.62 1.79
C LEU A 615 20.32 -7.46 0.92
N LEU A 616 20.88 -8.53 1.48
CA LEU A 616 21.88 -9.42 0.86
C LEU A 616 23.03 -8.64 0.19
N GLY A 617 23.52 -7.59 0.85
CA GLY A 617 24.56 -6.70 0.34
C GLY A 617 24.13 -5.69 -0.74
N ARG A 618 22.89 -5.78 -1.24
CA ARG A 618 22.31 -4.83 -2.19
C ARG A 618 21.78 -3.60 -1.45
N THR A 619 21.79 -2.44 -2.09
CA THR A 619 21.13 -1.23 -1.59
C THR A 619 19.95 -0.92 -2.49
N ILE A 620 18.74 -1.12 -1.96
CA ILE A 620 17.49 -1.02 -2.70
C ILE A 620 16.81 0.31 -2.36
N ASP A 621 16.42 1.08 -3.38
CA ASP A 621 15.59 2.28 -3.21
C ASP A 621 14.11 1.90 -3.21
N LEU A 622 13.57 1.68 -2.01
CA LEU A 622 12.17 1.30 -1.83
C LEU A 622 11.22 2.40 -2.34
N ARG A 623 11.55 3.67 -2.12
CA ARG A 623 10.75 4.81 -2.59
C ARG A 623 10.62 4.82 -4.11
N SER A 624 11.71 4.58 -4.85
CA SER A 624 11.65 4.54 -6.31
C SER A 624 10.87 3.33 -6.82
N LEU A 625 11.02 2.16 -6.19
CA LEU A 625 10.26 0.96 -6.55
C LEU A 625 8.75 1.13 -6.32
N VAL A 626 8.37 1.69 -5.17
CA VAL A 626 6.97 2.03 -4.87
C VAL A 626 6.45 3.05 -5.88
N ALA A 627 7.20 4.11 -6.19
CA ALA A 627 6.79 5.12 -7.18
C ALA A 627 6.60 4.50 -8.58
N GLN A 628 7.51 3.64 -9.04
CA GLN A 628 7.39 2.94 -10.31
C GLN A 628 6.14 2.04 -10.36
N ARG A 629 5.86 1.31 -9.27
CA ARG A 629 4.67 0.46 -9.19
C ARG A 629 3.38 1.27 -9.10
N MET A 630 3.37 2.38 -8.37
CA MET A 630 2.24 3.32 -8.34
C MET A 630 1.94 3.86 -9.74
N ASN A 631 2.96 4.31 -10.48
CA ASN A 631 2.82 4.77 -11.86
C ASN A 631 2.14 3.72 -12.77
N LYS A 632 2.42 2.43 -12.55
CA LYS A 632 1.77 1.32 -13.26
C LYS A 632 0.32 1.13 -12.81
N ILE A 633 0.06 1.09 -11.50
CA ILE A 633 -1.28 0.91 -10.93
C ILE A 633 -2.23 2.03 -11.36
N PHE A 634 -1.78 3.28 -11.39
CA PHE A 634 -2.62 4.41 -11.87
C PHE A 634 -3.03 4.24 -13.33
N ARG A 635 -2.13 3.78 -14.21
CA ARG A 635 -2.43 3.51 -15.62
C ARG A 635 -3.38 2.32 -15.77
N GLU A 636 -3.12 1.23 -15.06
CA GLU A 636 -4.02 0.06 -15.04
C GLU A 636 -5.41 0.43 -14.51
N ASN A 637 -5.50 1.30 -13.50
CA ASN A 637 -6.79 1.75 -12.99
C ASN A 637 -7.50 2.64 -14.02
N LEU A 638 -6.81 3.59 -14.66
CA LEU A 638 -7.40 4.42 -15.73
C LEU A 638 -7.91 3.58 -16.90
N GLU A 639 -7.13 2.60 -17.34
CA GLU A 639 -7.52 1.66 -18.40
C GLU A 639 -8.81 0.92 -18.02
N PHE A 640 -8.86 0.36 -16.81
CA PHE A 640 -10.05 -0.28 -16.27
C PHE A 640 -11.28 0.67 -16.23
N LEU A 641 -11.09 1.95 -15.88
CA LEU A 641 -12.18 2.92 -15.85
C LEU A 641 -12.74 3.18 -17.26
N PHE A 642 -11.89 3.26 -18.28
CA PHE A 642 -12.33 3.41 -19.67
C PHE A 642 -13.02 2.16 -20.19
N ASP A 643 -12.43 0.96 -19.99
CA ASP A 643 -13.05 -0.32 -20.36
C ASP A 643 -14.43 -0.49 -19.71
N ARG A 644 -14.56 -0.06 -18.45
CA ARG A 644 -15.84 -0.08 -17.74
C ARG A 644 -16.86 0.85 -18.39
N PHE A 645 -16.49 2.09 -18.71
CA PHE A 645 -17.39 3.01 -19.38
C PHE A 645 -17.81 2.50 -20.77
N GLU A 646 -16.89 1.90 -21.51
CA GLU A 646 -17.14 1.28 -22.83
C GLU A 646 -18.14 0.11 -22.78
N SER A 647 -18.27 -0.54 -21.62
CA SER A 647 -19.28 -1.59 -21.39
C SER A 647 -20.67 -1.07 -20.98
N GLN A 648 -20.83 0.23 -20.71
CA GLN A 648 -22.04 0.85 -20.16
C GLN A 648 -22.71 1.82 -21.14
N ASP A 649 -23.83 2.41 -20.75
CA ASP A 649 -24.51 3.45 -21.55
C ASP A 649 -23.96 4.85 -21.25
N LEU A 650 -24.38 5.82 -22.05
CA LEU A 650 -23.90 7.20 -21.93
C LEU A 650 -24.19 7.85 -20.57
N CYS A 651 -25.21 7.38 -19.83
CA CYS A 651 -25.54 7.91 -18.50
C CYS A 651 -24.45 7.60 -17.46
N ALA A 652 -23.64 6.55 -17.69
CA ALA A 652 -22.52 6.18 -16.83
C ALA A 652 -21.36 7.20 -16.82
N ILE A 653 -21.41 8.24 -17.67
CA ILE A 653 -20.37 9.29 -17.72
C ILE A 653 -20.17 9.99 -16.36
N LEU A 654 -21.23 10.10 -15.55
CA LEU A 654 -21.16 10.64 -14.19
C LEU A 654 -20.43 9.71 -13.21
N GLU A 655 -20.62 8.39 -13.36
CA GLU A 655 -19.87 7.40 -12.58
C GLU A 655 -18.38 7.48 -12.94
N LEU A 656 -18.06 7.60 -14.24
CA LEU A 656 -16.70 7.76 -14.73
C LEU A 656 -16.05 9.05 -14.18
N GLU A 657 -16.73 10.20 -14.26
CA GLU A 657 -16.21 11.48 -13.71
C GLU A 657 -15.87 11.32 -12.22
N LYS A 658 -16.79 10.75 -11.43
CA LYS A 658 -16.58 10.58 -9.99
C LYS A 658 -15.43 9.62 -9.67
N LEU A 659 -15.30 8.53 -10.42
CA LEU A 659 -14.19 7.58 -10.27
C LEU A 659 -12.84 8.23 -10.60
N MET A 660 -12.80 9.02 -11.67
CA MET A 660 -11.63 9.77 -12.09
C MET A 660 -11.24 10.87 -11.09
N ASP A 661 -12.20 11.60 -10.54
CA ASP A 661 -11.93 12.63 -9.52
C ASP A 661 -11.33 12.00 -8.26
N VAL A 662 -11.88 10.88 -7.79
CA VAL A 662 -11.32 10.16 -6.64
C VAL A 662 -9.89 9.70 -6.95
N LEU A 663 -9.64 9.19 -8.18
CA LEU A 663 -8.31 8.78 -8.59
C LEU A 663 -7.33 9.97 -8.64
N LYS A 664 -7.79 11.14 -9.09
CA LYS A 664 -7.01 12.38 -9.10
C LYS A 664 -6.66 12.84 -7.69
N VAL A 665 -7.60 12.85 -6.75
CA VAL A 665 -7.33 13.18 -5.34
C VAL A 665 -6.37 12.15 -4.73
N THR A 666 -6.51 10.87 -5.06
CA THR A 666 -5.57 9.82 -4.62
C THR A 666 -4.15 10.10 -5.11
N HIS A 667 -4.00 10.51 -6.38
CA HIS A 667 -2.74 10.93 -6.95
C HIS A 667 -2.16 12.16 -6.24
N GLU A 668 -2.97 13.17 -5.95
CA GLU A 668 -2.55 14.39 -5.23
C GLU A 668 -2.07 14.08 -3.80
N LEU A 669 -2.73 13.15 -3.10
CA LEU A 669 -2.31 12.72 -1.76
C LEU A 669 -0.97 11.98 -1.80
N LEU A 670 -0.79 11.04 -2.74
CA LEU A 670 0.46 10.27 -2.87
C LEU A 670 1.63 11.10 -3.40
N SER A 671 1.37 12.07 -4.28
CA SER A 671 2.39 12.96 -4.86
C SER A 671 3.08 13.86 -3.84
N LYS A 672 2.54 13.98 -2.62
CA LYS A 672 3.18 14.71 -1.51
C LYS A 672 4.45 14.00 -1.03
N ASP A 673 4.42 12.67 -1.01
CA ASP A 673 5.51 11.83 -0.47
C ASP A 673 6.26 11.06 -1.57
N LEU A 674 5.64 10.82 -2.73
CA LEU A 674 6.22 10.08 -3.85
C LEU A 674 6.44 10.97 -5.09
N LEU A 675 7.50 10.67 -5.84
CA LEU A 675 7.75 11.26 -7.15
C LEU A 675 7.12 10.38 -8.23
N ILE A 676 5.85 10.64 -8.53
CA ILE A 676 5.07 9.97 -9.58
C ILE A 676 4.81 10.90 -10.75
N ASP A 677 4.51 10.35 -11.93
CA ASP A 677 4.26 11.17 -13.13
C ASP A 677 3.03 12.07 -12.90
N SER A 678 2.94 13.22 -13.57
CA SER A 678 1.76 14.08 -13.45
C SER A 678 0.48 13.34 -13.89
N PHE A 679 -0.59 13.45 -13.12
CA PHE A 679 -1.88 12.82 -13.45
C PHE A 679 -2.39 13.20 -14.84
N SER A 680 -2.18 14.46 -15.27
CA SER A 680 -2.56 14.92 -16.61
C SER A 680 -1.81 14.18 -17.72
N LEU A 681 -0.54 13.84 -17.53
CA LEU A 681 0.23 13.04 -18.49
C LEU A 681 -0.32 11.62 -18.56
N MET A 682 -0.54 10.97 -17.41
CA MET A 682 -1.10 9.62 -17.36
C MET A 682 -2.49 9.57 -18.02
N LEU A 683 -3.35 10.55 -17.75
CA LEU A 683 -4.68 10.64 -18.33
C LEU A 683 -4.62 10.84 -19.86
N ASN A 684 -3.78 11.76 -20.34
CA ASN A 684 -3.64 12.00 -21.78
C ASN A 684 -3.04 10.80 -22.51
N GLU A 685 -2.15 10.05 -21.86
CA GLU A 685 -1.61 8.78 -22.38
C GLU A 685 -2.74 7.76 -22.57
N MET A 686 -3.55 7.52 -21.55
CA MET A 686 -4.65 6.53 -21.59
C MET A 686 -5.84 6.97 -22.46
N GLN A 687 -6.04 8.29 -22.65
CA GLN A 687 -7.01 8.83 -23.61
C GLN A 687 -6.53 8.81 -25.06
N GLU A 688 -5.29 8.36 -25.32
CA GLU A 688 -4.62 8.41 -26.63
C GLU A 688 -4.46 9.84 -27.19
N ASN A 689 -4.36 10.83 -26.30
CA ASN A 689 -4.39 12.26 -26.60
C ASN A 689 -3.01 12.93 -26.52
N LEU A 690 -1.93 12.19 -26.77
CA LEU A 690 -0.56 12.73 -26.72
C LEU A 690 -0.16 13.47 -28.01
N SER A 691 -0.74 13.11 -29.15
CA SER A 691 -0.41 13.72 -30.44
C SER A 691 -0.97 15.15 -30.55
N LEU A 692 -0.09 16.14 -30.75
CA LEU A 692 -0.47 17.56 -30.93
C LEU A 692 -1.45 17.81 -32.09
N VAL A 693 -1.56 16.86 -33.03
CA VAL A 693 -2.39 16.98 -34.24
C VAL A 693 -3.73 16.23 -34.07
N SER A 694 -3.84 15.36 -33.06
CA SER A 694 -5.08 14.66 -32.76
C SER A 694 -5.94 15.47 -31.79
N PHE A 695 -7.17 15.72 -32.20
CA PHE A 695 -8.24 16.27 -31.35
C PHE A 695 -9.27 15.20 -30.98
N SER A 696 -9.15 13.99 -31.53
CA SER A 696 -9.95 12.83 -31.12
C SER A 696 -9.26 12.12 -29.96
N SER A 697 -10.02 11.84 -28.91
CA SER A 697 -9.59 11.01 -27.77
C SER A 697 -10.45 9.75 -27.71
N ARG A 698 -9.93 8.68 -27.08
CA ARG A 698 -10.66 7.43 -26.83
C ARG A 698 -12.05 7.70 -26.24
N LEU A 699 -12.11 8.54 -25.21
CA LEU A 699 -13.36 8.92 -24.56
C LEU A 699 -14.32 9.70 -25.49
N ALA A 700 -13.82 10.66 -26.28
CA ALA A 700 -14.67 11.42 -27.21
C ALA A 700 -15.26 10.51 -28.29
N SER A 701 -14.45 9.61 -28.85
CA SER A 701 -14.89 8.62 -29.84
C SER A 701 -15.92 7.66 -29.27
N GLN A 702 -15.73 7.21 -28.02
CA GLN A 702 -16.69 6.34 -27.35
C GLN A 702 -18.02 7.06 -27.05
N ILE A 703 -17.97 8.30 -26.56
CA ILE A 703 -19.17 9.12 -26.36
C ILE A 703 -19.93 9.27 -27.67
N TRP A 704 -19.23 9.57 -28.78
CA TRP A 704 -19.84 9.67 -30.10
C TRP A 704 -20.47 8.34 -30.56
N SER A 705 -19.77 7.22 -30.36
CA SER A 705 -20.27 5.88 -30.68
C SER A 705 -21.56 5.55 -29.92
N GLU A 706 -21.60 5.76 -28.60
CA GLU A 706 -22.81 5.55 -27.79
C GLU A 706 -23.93 6.54 -28.17
N MET A 707 -23.56 7.79 -28.52
CA MET A 707 -24.53 8.76 -29.01
C MET A 707 -25.23 8.27 -30.29
N GLN A 708 -24.45 7.79 -31.25
CA GLN A 708 -24.94 7.33 -32.55
C GLN A 708 -25.71 6.01 -32.48
N ASN A 709 -25.21 5.04 -31.71
CA ASN A 709 -25.72 3.67 -31.71
C ASN A 709 -26.87 3.42 -30.73
N ASP A 710 -26.93 4.16 -29.61
CA ASP A 710 -27.92 3.92 -28.55
C ASP A 710 -28.70 5.19 -28.16
N PHE A 711 -28.03 6.30 -27.87
CA PHE A 711 -28.69 7.51 -27.37
C PHE A 711 -29.70 8.12 -28.35
N LEU A 712 -29.25 8.49 -29.55
CA LEU A 712 -30.07 9.17 -30.55
C LEU A 712 -31.26 8.32 -31.03
N PRO A 713 -31.14 7.00 -31.21
CA PRO A 713 -32.29 6.14 -31.50
C PRO A 713 -33.24 5.98 -30.30
N ASN A 714 -32.72 5.67 -29.10
CA ASN A 714 -33.50 5.09 -28.01
C ASN A 714 -33.94 6.05 -26.89
N PHE A 715 -33.50 7.31 -26.90
CA PHE A 715 -33.89 8.31 -25.90
C PHE A 715 -34.90 9.32 -26.43
N ILE A 716 -35.88 9.70 -25.60
CA ILE A 716 -36.88 10.74 -25.90
C ILE A 716 -36.64 11.98 -25.06
N LEU A 717 -36.75 13.16 -25.67
CA LEU A 717 -36.68 14.43 -24.96
C LEU A 717 -38.01 14.76 -24.29
N CYS A 718 -37.94 15.18 -23.02
CA CYS A 718 -39.02 15.89 -22.33
C CYS A 718 -38.58 17.33 -22.06
N ASN A 719 -39.12 18.27 -22.84
CA ASN A 719 -38.73 19.68 -22.79
C ASN A 719 -39.04 20.31 -21.42
N THR A 720 -40.13 19.89 -20.77
CA THR A 720 -40.55 20.38 -19.44
C THR A 720 -39.54 20.06 -18.34
N THR A 721 -38.93 18.87 -18.38
CA THR A 721 -37.94 18.45 -17.39
C THR A 721 -36.50 18.70 -17.83
N GLN A 722 -36.30 19.10 -19.10
CA GLN A 722 -34.99 19.24 -19.76
C GLN A 722 -34.15 17.96 -19.68
N ARG A 723 -34.81 16.80 -19.79
CA ARG A 723 -34.18 15.49 -19.67
C ARG A 723 -34.54 14.61 -20.85
N PHE A 724 -33.59 13.79 -21.25
CA PHE A 724 -33.78 12.66 -22.13
C PHE A 724 -34.03 11.41 -21.30
N VAL A 725 -35.08 10.66 -21.62
CA VAL A 725 -35.46 9.43 -20.91
C VAL A 725 -35.47 8.28 -21.91
N ARG A 726 -35.03 7.09 -21.50
CA ARG A 726 -35.00 5.90 -22.37
C ARG A 726 -36.43 5.39 -22.63
N LEU A 727 -36.71 4.91 -23.85
CA LEU A 727 -37.98 4.28 -24.19
C LEU A 727 -38.21 2.98 -23.38
N SER A 728 -39.40 2.82 -22.81
CA SER A 728 -39.75 1.69 -21.94
C SER A 728 -40.25 0.42 -22.66
N LYS A 729 -40.55 0.46 -23.97
CA LYS A 729 -41.39 -0.56 -24.66
C LYS A 729 -40.83 -1.18 -25.95
N VAL A 730 -39.64 -0.80 -26.43
CA VAL A 730 -39.03 -1.42 -27.64
C VAL A 730 -37.95 -2.41 -27.19
N PRO A 731 -37.90 -3.65 -27.72
CA PRO A 731 -36.76 -4.52 -27.51
C PRO A 731 -35.55 -3.80 -28.07
N SER A 732 -34.56 -3.51 -27.23
CA SER A 732 -33.30 -2.91 -27.64
C SER A 732 -32.84 -3.59 -28.94
N VAL A 733 -32.56 -2.83 -30.00
CA VAL A 733 -31.62 -3.34 -31.00
C VAL A 733 -30.39 -3.71 -30.18
N PRO A 734 -30.04 -5.00 -30.03
CA PRO A 734 -29.02 -5.39 -29.09
C PRO A 734 -27.69 -4.91 -29.66
N VAL A 735 -27.26 -3.72 -29.25
CA VAL A 735 -25.88 -3.31 -29.43
C VAL A 735 -25.08 -4.29 -28.57
N GLN A 736 -24.28 -5.12 -29.22
CA GLN A 736 -23.46 -6.12 -28.54
C GLN A 736 -22.38 -5.38 -27.75
N LYS A 737 -22.67 -5.07 -26.47
CA LYS A 737 -21.72 -4.40 -25.58
C LYS A 737 -20.66 -5.38 -25.10
N PRO A 738 -19.41 -4.92 -24.89
CA PRO A 738 -18.40 -5.73 -24.23
C PRO A 738 -18.83 -6.08 -22.81
N SER A 739 -18.33 -7.20 -22.29
CA SER A 739 -18.59 -7.61 -20.91
C SER A 739 -17.97 -6.62 -19.93
N VAL A 740 -18.68 -6.30 -18.84
CA VAL A 740 -18.15 -5.43 -17.78
C VAL A 740 -16.87 -6.04 -17.19
N PRO A 741 -15.74 -5.31 -17.18
CA PRO A 741 -14.50 -5.82 -16.63
C PRO A 741 -14.63 -6.06 -15.12
N HIS A 742 -14.05 -7.17 -14.64
CA HIS A 742 -13.98 -7.46 -13.21
C HIS A 742 -12.69 -6.92 -12.62
N ALA A 743 -12.79 -6.17 -11.52
CA ALA A 743 -11.64 -5.65 -10.81
C ALA A 743 -11.85 -5.70 -9.29
N LYS A 744 -10.74 -5.65 -8.55
CA LYS A 744 -10.72 -5.55 -7.09
C LYS A 744 -11.48 -4.29 -6.63
N PRO A 745 -12.06 -4.26 -5.41
CA PRO A 745 -12.76 -3.09 -4.89
C PRO A 745 -11.94 -1.79 -4.89
N ASN A 746 -10.62 -1.89 -4.78
CA ASN A 746 -9.71 -0.76 -4.77
C ASN A 746 -9.57 -0.04 -6.12
N PHE A 747 -9.91 -0.68 -7.25
CA PHE A 747 -9.96 -0.02 -8.56
C PHE A 747 -11.23 0.83 -8.75
N TYR A 748 -12.19 0.73 -7.82
CA TYR A 748 -13.39 1.56 -7.76
C TYR A 748 -13.21 2.72 -6.77
N PHE A 749 -13.83 2.65 -5.58
CA PHE A 749 -13.79 3.64 -4.51
C PHE A 749 -13.05 3.13 -3.25
N GLY A 750 -12.19 2.11 -3.39
CA GLY A 750 -11.34 1.62 -2.31
C GLY A 750 -11.88 0.36 -1.63
N THR A 751 -12.95 0.49 -0.84
CA THR A 751 -13.58 -0.64 -0.12
C THR A 751 -14.95 -0.98 -0.69
N GLN A 752 -15.44 -2.19 -0.41
CA GLN A 752 -16.78 -2.62 -0.85
C GLN A 752 -17.90 -1.70 -0.31
N ASP A 753 -17.72 -1.19 0.91
CA ASP A 753 -18.69 -0.28 1.52
C ASP A 753 -18.71 1.09 0.85
N LEU A 754 -17.54 1.67 0.58
CA LEU A 754 -17.43 2.92 -0.19
C LEU A 754 -17.98 2.74 -1.62
N ASN A 755 -17.70 1.59 -2.26
CA ASN A 755 -18.27 1.27 -3.56
C ASN A 755 -19.80 1.31 -3.54
N SER A 756 -20.43 0.71 -2.51
CA SER A 756 -21.88 0.71 -2.38
C SER A 756 -22.48 2.12 -2.18
N ALA A 757 -21.81 2.97 -1.41
CA ALA A 757 -22.24 4.34 -1.18
C ALA A 757 -22.17 5.18 -2.46
N HIS A 758 -21.04 5.15 -3.16
CA HIS A 758 -20.86 5.91 -4.39
C HIS A 758 -21.71 5.36 -5.54
N GLN A 759 -21.93 4.04 -5.61
CA GLN A 759 -22.83 3.45 -6.61
C GLN A 759 -24.29 3.87 -6.37
N SER A 760 -24.71 4.04 -5.11
CA SER A 760 -26.07 4.53 -4.81
C SER A 760 -26.30 5.94 -5.38
N PHE A 761 -25.28 6.79 -5.39
CA PHE A 761 -25.32 8.08 -6.07
C PHE A 761 -25.43 7.93 -7.60
N ALA A 762 -24.60 7.08 -8.22
CA ALA A 762 -24.64 6.86 -9.67
C ALA A 762 -26.01 6.35 -10.16
N ARG A 763 -26.67 5.48 -9.37
CA ARG A 763 -28.02 4.97 -9.67
C ARG A 763 -29.10 6.06 -9.74
N LEU A 764 -28.94 7.19 -9.06
CA LEU A 764 -29.89 8.31 -9.15
C LEU A 764 -29.89 8.97 -10.53
N HIS A 765 -28.78 8.82 -11.28
CA HIS A 765 -28.57 9.45 -12.56
C HIS A 765 -28.61 8.48 -13.75
N SER A 766 -28.67 7.16 -13.52
CA SER A 766 -28.68 6.17 -14.62
C SER A 766 -29.98 6.16 -15.44
N GLY A 767 -31.10 6.67 -14.90
CA GLY A 767 -32.42 6.60 -15.54
C GLY A 767 -32.71 7.69 -16.58
N PHE A 768 -31.85 8.69 -16.72
CA PHE A 768 -32.07 9.82 -17.63
C PHE A 768 -30.74 10.45 -18.05
N PHE A 769 -30.75 11.25 -19.11
CA PHE A 769 -29.63 12.11 -19.50
C PHE A 769 -30.06 13.58 -19.48
N GLY A 770 -29.17 14.50 -19.08
CA GLY A 770 -29.53 15.92 -18.90
C GLY A 770 -28.32 16.79 -18.58
N LEU A 771 -28.55 18.00 -18.04
CA LEU A 771 -27.50 19.00 -17.76
C LEU A 771 -26.32 18.46 -16.95
N THR A 772 -26.56 17.66 -15.90
CA THR A 772 -25.49 17.08 -15.07
C THR A 772 -24.54 16.21 -15.88
N HIS A 773 -25.05 15.43 -16.82
CA HIS A 773 -24.24 14.58 -17.69
C HIS A 773 -23.45 15.41 -18.70
N MET A 774 -24.05 16.49 -19.20
CA MET A 774 -23.37 17.43 -20.09
C MET A 774 -22.22 18.16 -19.40
N PHE A 775 -22.34 18.50 -18.11
CA PHE A 775 -21.21 18.99 -17.32
C PHE A 775 -20.06 17.99 -17.28
N SER A 776 -20.34 16.71 -17.02
CA SER A 776 -19.33 15.65 -17.00
C SER A 776 -18.63 15.50 -18.35
N ILE A 777 -19.38 15.51 -19.46
CA ILE A 777 -18.81 15.46 -20.81
C ILE A 777 -17.88 16.65 -21.06
N ALA A 778 -18.32 17.87 -20.73
CA ALA A 778 -17.52 19.08 -20.95
C ALA A 778 -16.21 19.07 -20.13
N ARG A 779 -16.27 18.62 -18.87
CA ARG A 779 -15.09 18.55 -17.98
C ARG A 779 -14.11 17.45 -18.37
N LEU A 780 -14.60 16.25 -18.69
CA LEU A 780 -13.76 15.10 -19.03
C LEU A 780 -13.08 15.23 -20.39
N LEU A 781 -13.77 15.80 -21.39
CA LEU A 781 -13.19 16.02 -22.71
C LEU A 781 -12.30 17.27 -22.77
N GLY A 782 -12.60 18.27 -21.94
CA GLY A 782 -11.90 19.55 -21.91
C GLY A 782 -11.94 20.31 -23.24
N SER A 783 -11.18 21.40 -23.31
CA SER A 783 -11.15 22.27 -24.49
C SER A 783 -10.52 21.64 -25.74
N ARG A 784 -9.78 20.53 -25.57
CA ARG A 784 -9.06 19.88 -26.67
C ARG A 784 -9.94 18.93 -27.48
N SER A 785 -10.68 18.04 -26.81
CA SER A 785 -11.45 16.98 -27.48
C SER A 785 -12.92 17.36 -27.73
N LEU A 786 -13.44 18.32 -26.98
CA LEU A 786 -14.84 18.76 -27.12
C LEU A 786 -15.18 19.34 -28.51
N PRO A 787 -14.32 20.18 -29.15
CA PRO A 787 -14.60 20.67 -30.50
C PRO A 787 -14.75 19.56 -31.55
N TRP A 788 -14.01 18.46 -31.38
CA TRP A 788 -14.13 17.30 -32.26
C TRP A 788 -15.50 16.62 -32.11
N LEU A 789 -16.01 16.46 -30.87
CA LEU A 789 -17.34 15.92 -30.63
C LEU A 789 -18.43 16.82 -31.23
N ILE A 790 -18.32 18.14 -31.07
CA ILE A 790 -19.24 19.12 -31.69
C ILE A 790 -19.23 18.94 -33.22
N ARG A 791 -18.04 18.80 -33.82
CA ARG A 791 -17.93 18.58 -35.27
C ARG A 791 -18.62 17.30 -35.72
N ALA A 792 -18.45 16.19 -34.99
CA ALA A 792 -19.09 14.91 -35.28
C ALA A 792 -20.63 15.00 -35.21
N LEU A 793 -21.17 15.68 -34.19
CA LEU A 793 -22.60 15.95 -34.05
C LEU A 793 -23.16 16.76 -35.24
N LEU A 794 -22.43 17.78 -35.68
CA LEU A 794 -22.82 18.60 -36.84
C LEU A 794 -22.76 17.81 -38.16
N ASP A 795 -21.74 16.97 -38.34
CA ASP A 795 -21.65 16.08 -39.49
C ASP A 795 -22.82 15.10 -39.54
N HIS A 796 -23.27 14.59 -38.39
CA HIS A 796 -24.47 13.75 -38.31
C HIS A 796 -25.74 14.48 -38.74
N ILE A 797 -25.93 15.73 -38.33
CA ILE A 797 -27.05 16.56 -38.82
C ILE A 797 -26.98 16.68 -40.35
N SER A 798 -25.82 17.05 -40.91
CA SER A 798 -25.66 17.18 -42.36
C SER A 798 -25.95 15.86 -43.09
N ASN A 799 -25.46 14.73 -42.57
CA ASN A 799 -25.67 13.41 -43.16
C ASN A 799 -27.14 12.99 -43.08
N LYS A 800 -27.82 13.24 -41.95
CA LYS A 800 -29.25 12.94 -41.78
C LYS A 800 -30.12 13.78 -42.70
N ILE A 801 -29.82 15.07 -42.88
CA ILE A 801 -30.52 15.92 -43.87
C ILE A 801 -30.38 15.34 -45.28
N ALA A 802 -29.16 14.92 -45.67
CA ALA A 802 -28.93 14.32 -46.99
C ALA A 802 -29.70 13.02 -47.19
N VAL A 803 -29.81 12.18 -46.15
CA VAL A 803 -30.57 10.93 -46.15
C VAL A 803 -32.08 11.19 -46.17
N LEU A 804 -32.57 12.24 -45.50
CA LEU A 804 -33.97 12.62 -45.45
C LEU A 804 -34.50 13.18 -46.78
N GLU A 805 -33.67 13.80 -47.61
CA GLU A 805 -34.13 14.40 -48.87
C GLU A 805 -34.87 13.46 -49.81
N PRO A 806 -34.33 12.30 -50.22
CA PRO A 806 -35.06 11.38 -51.10
C PRO A 806 -36.36 10.87 -50.44
N MET A 807 -36.39 10.72 -49.11
CA MET A 807 -37.58 10.29 -48.39
C MET A 807 -38.68 11.35 -48.38
N ILE A 808 -38.31 12.61 -48.10
CA ILE A 808 -39.23 13.76 -48.14
C ILE A 808 -39.76 13.97 -49.56
N SER A 809 -38.89 13.85 -50.58
CA SER A 809 -39.32 13.88 -51.99
C SER A 809 -40.34 12.78 -52.30
N GLY A 810 -40.16 11.57 -51.75
CA GLY A 810 -41.14 10.48 -51.85
C GLY A 810 -42.50 10.78 -51.19
N LEU A 811 -42.53 11.55 -50.10
CA LEU A 811 -43.77 12.02 -49.47
C LEU A 811 -44.42 13.16 -50.27
N GLN A 812 -43.62 14.08 -50.82
CA GLN A 812 -44.10 15.18 -51.69
C GLN A 812 -44.83 14.66 -52.94
N GLU A 813 -44.38 13.55 -53.53
CA GLU A 813 -45.03 12.93 -54.69
C GLU A 813 -46.40 12.33 -54.38
N ALA A 814 -46.65 11.94 -53.12
CA ALA A 814 -47.91 11.36 -52.70
C ALA A 814 -48.99 12.41 -52.38
N LEU A 815 -48.62 13.69 -52.24
CA LEU A 815 -49.57 14.76 -51.94
C LEU A 815 -50.31 15.29 -53.19
N PRO A 816 -51.54 15.81 -53.04
CA PRO A 816 -52.27 16.48 -54.10
C PRO A 816 -51.48 17.66 -54.71
N ARG A 817 -51.76 18.00 -55.97
CA ARG A 817 -51.09 19.12 -56.67
C ARG A 817 -51.34 20.48 -56.02
N SER A 818 -52.43 20.62 -55.25
CA SER A 818 -52.81 21.84 -54.55
C SER A 818 -53.64 21.48 -53.31
N ILE A 819 -53.31 22.05 -52.16
CA ILE A 819 -54.06 21.86 -50.90
C ILE A 819 -54.58 23.21 -50.41
N GLY A 820 -55.90 23.38 -50.39
CA GLY A 820 -56.56 24.62 -49.93
C GLY A 820 -56.73 24.71 -48.42
N LEU A 821 -57.42 25.76 -47.95
CA LEU A 821 -57.85 25.89 -46.55
C LEU A 821 -58.98 24.90 -46.23
N LEU A 822 -59.01 24.41 -44.99
CA LEU A 822 -60.10 23.53 -44.52
C LEU A 822 -61.42 24.31 -44.40
N PRO A 823 -62.55 23.76 -44.90
CA PRO A 823 -63.85 24.42 -44.86
C PRO A 823 -64.48 24.36 -43.45
N PHE A 824 -65.01 25.48 -42.96
CA PHE A 824 -65.70 25.55 -41.66
C PHE A 824 -67.03 24.78 -41.63
N ASP A 825 -67.67 24.56 -42.78
CA ASP A 825 -69.03 23.99 -42.90
C ASP A 825 -69.14 22.53 -42.40
N GLY A 826 -68.03 21.81 -42.33
CA GLY A 826 -67.97 20.39 -41.95
C GLY A 826 -67.59 20.12 -40.49
N GLY A 827 -67.32 21.16 -39.70
CA GLY A 827 -66.83 21.04 -38.33
C GLY A 827 -65.50 20.27 -38.19
N VAL A 828 -65.08 19.98 -36.95
CA VAL A 828 -63.83 19.21 -36.70
C VAL A 828 -63.84 17.85 -37.42
N ALA A 829 -64.96 17.11 -37.38
CA ALA A 829 -65.05 15.79 -37.99
C ALA A 829 -64.95 15.79 -39.53
N GLY A 830 -65.52 16.80 -40.20
CA GLY A 830 -65.41 16.98 -41.65
C GLY A 830 -64.01 17.40 -42.08
N CYS A 831 -63.35 18.23 -41.28
CA CYS A 831 -61.97 18.66 -41.53
C CYS A 831 -60.99 17.49 -41.43
N MET A 832 -61.09 16.67 -40.39
CA MET A 832 -60.24 15.48 -40.22
C MET A 832 -60.41 14.48 -41.38
N ARG A 833 -61.65 14.30 -41.88
CA ARG A 833 -61.89 13.47 -43.07
C ARG A 833 -61.20 14.04 -44.31
N SER A 834 -61.30 15.35 -44.53
CA SER A 834 -60.62 16.01 -45.66
C SER A 834 -59.09 15.95 -45.54
N ILE A 835 -58.54 16.06 -44.33
CA ILE A 835 -57.10 15.88 -44.07
C ILE A 835 -56.67 14.46 -44.43
N ASN A 836 -57.40 13.43 -44.00
CA ASN A 836 -57.07 12.04 -44.29
C ASN A 836 -57.17 11.70 -45.79
N GLU A 837 -58.13 12.27 -46.50
CA GLU A 837 -58.22 12.18 -47.97
C GLU A 837 -57.03 12.87 -48.66
N ASN A 838 -56.59 14.02 -48.15
CA ASN A 838 -55.45 14.77 -48.69
C ASN A 838 -54.10 14.12 -48.38
N LEU A 839 -53.94 13.53 -47.20
CA LEU A 839 -52.66 13.00 -46.73
C LEU A 839 -52.36 11.58 -47.23
N ASN A 840 -53.32 10.81 -47.76
CA ASN A 840 -53.21 9.43 -48.32
C ASN A 840 -51.83 8.72 -48.24
N TRP A 841 -51.25 8.61 -47.04
CA TRP A 841 -49.91 8.06 -46.77
C TRP A 841 -49.99 6.67 -46.13
N GLU A 842 -51.17 6.07 -46.03
CA GLU A 842 -51.36 4.73 -45.42
C GLU A 842 -50.49 3.66 -46.09
N ALA A 843 -50.30 3.74 -47.42
CA ALA A 843 -49.44 2.84 -48.18
C ALA A 843 -47.92 3.12 -48.03
N LYS A 844 -47.53 4.22 -47.36
CA LYS A 844 -46.14 4.65 -47.12
C LYS A 844 -45.85 4.86 -45.62
N SER A 845 -46.50 4.09 -44.75
CA SER A 845 -46.41 4.23 -43.28
C SER A 845 -44.98 4.05 -42.75
N GLU A 846 -44.20 3.13 -43.30
CA GLU A 846 -42.78 2.91 -42.95
C GLU A 846 -41.92 4.14 -43.28
N LEU A 847 -42.07 4.69 -44.49
CA LEU A 847 -41.35 5.89 -44.92
C LEU A 847 -41.65 7.09 -44.00
N ARG A 848 -42.91 7.25 -43.58
CA ARG A 848 -43.33 8.30 -42.66
C ARG A 848 -42.62 8.18 -41.30
N LEU A 849 -42.51 6.97 -40.77
CA LEU A 849 -41.81 6.70 -39.52
C LEU A 849 -40.31 6.96 -39.64
N GLU A 850 -39.66 6.55 -40.74
CA GLU A 850 -38.25 6.84 -40.98
C GLU A 850 -37.96 8.34 -41.07
N VAL A 851 -38.83 9.12 -41.74
CA VAL A 851 -38.71 10.58 -41.78
C VAL A 851 -38.87 11.19 -40.38
N LEU A 852 -39.86 10.73 -39.59
CA LEU A 852 -40.05 11.18 -38.22
C LEU A 852 -38.84 10.85 -37.32
N HIS A 853 -38.27 9.65 -37.44
CA HIS A 853 -37.05 9.27 -36.72
C HIS A 853 -35.85 10.13 -37.12
N GLY A 854 -35.65 10.42 -38.41
CA GLY A 854 -34.57 11.30 -38.85
C GLY A 854 -34.75 12.74 -38.34
N ILE A 855 -35.97 13.28 -38.36
CA ILE A 855 -36.27 14.60 -37.78
C ILE A 855 -36.03 14.60 -36.26
N LYS A 856 -36.45 13.54 -35.57
CA LYS A 856 -36.25 13.32 -34.13
C LYS A 856 -34.76 13.32 -33.76
N GLU A 857 -33.92 12.64 -34.52
CA GLU A 857 -32.48 12.62 -34.28
C GLU A 857 -31.85 14.01 -34.46
N ILE A 858 -32.20 14.73 -35.53
CA ILE A 858 -31.72 16.11 -35.77
C ILE A 858 -32.11 17.01 -34.59
N GLY A 859 -33.38 16.96 -34.16
CA GLY A 859 -33.85 17.74 -33.02
C GLY A 859 -33.18 17.36 -31.70
N SER A 860 -32.89 16.07 -31.50
CA SER A 860 -32.18 15.59 -30.30
C SER A 860 -30.74 16.12 -30.26
N VAL A 861 -30.02 16.13 -31.39
CA VAL A 861 -28.67 16.70 -31.47
C VAL A 861 -28.69 18.21 -31.23
N LEU A 862 -29.61 18.95 -31.86
CA LEU A 862 -29.72 20.40 -31.68
C LEU A 862 -30.03 20.76 -30.22
N TYR A 863 -30.93 20.02 -29.58
CA TYR A 863 -31.23 20.22 -28.16
C TYR A 863 -30.04 19.85 -27.28
N LEU A 864 -29.32 18.77 -27.59
CA LEU A 864 -28.10 18.40 -26.88
C LEU A 864 -27.03 19.50 -26.97
N ILE A 865 -26.83 20.09 -28.16
CA ILE A 865 -25.94 21.23 -28.34
C ILE A 865 -26.45 22.45 -27.55
N SER A 866 -27.76 22.64 -27.42
CA SER A 866 -28.32 23.70 -26.57
C SER A 866 -28.00 23.49 -25.08
N LEU A 867 -28.03 22.23 -24.59
CA LEU A 867 -27.60 21.90 -23.24
C LEU A 867 -26.09 22.13 -23.06
N LEU A 868 -25.29 21.73 -24.05
CA LEU A 868 -23.85 21.98 -24.05
C LEU A 868 -23.54 23.48 -24.00
N ASP A 869 -24.26 24.29 -24.78
CA ASP A 869 -24.10 25.74 -24.82
C ASP A 869 -24.43 26.40 -23.48
N ILE A 870 -25.46 25.91 -22.76
CA ILE A 870 -25.75 26.35 -21.38
C ILE A 870 -24.58 25.99 -20.45
N VAL A 871 -24.12 24.74 -20.50
CA VAL A 871 -23.01 24.25 -19.67
C VAL A 871 -21.73 25.03 -19.90
N LEU A 872 -21.36 25.28 -21.16
CA LEU A 872 -20.16 26.03 -21.51
C LEU A 872 -20.22 27.47 -21.02
N ARG A 873 -21.37 28.16 -21.16
CA ARG A 873 -21.55 29.50 -20.59
C ARG A 873 -21.37 29.50 -19.08
N GLU A 874 -21.91 28.52 -18.37
CA GLU A 874 -21.78 28.45 -16.91
C GLU A 874 -20.32 28.20 -16.47
N LEU A 875 -19.61 27.33 -17.17
CA LEU A 875 -18.18 27.08 -16.95
C LEU A 875 -17.34 28.33 -17.25
N ASP A 876 -17.59 28.99 -18.38
CA ASP A 876 -16.91 30.22 -18.79
C ASP A 876 -17.15 31.36 -17.79
N ILE A 877 -18.39 31.54 -17.32
CA ILE A 877 -18.74 32.54 -16.30
C ILE A 877 -18.00 32.23 -14.99
N THR A 878 -18.00 30.97 -14.56
CA THR A 878 -17.31 30.57 -13.32
C THR A 878 -15.82 30.83 -13.41
N HIS A 879 -15.20 30.44 -14.53
CA HIS A 879 -13.79 30.67 -14.81
C HIS A 879 -13.46 32.17 -14.91
N PHE A 880 -14.32 32.95 -15.55
CA PHE A 880 -14.22 34.41 -15.61
C PHE A 880 -14.24 35.02 -14.20
N MET A 881 -15.17 34.63 -13.34
CA MET A 881 -15.27 35.15 -11.98
C MET A 881 -14.02 34.86 -11.14
N GLN A 882 -13.37 33.71 -11.36
CA GLN A 882 -12.12 33.34 -10.68
C GLN A 882 -10.90 34.10 -11.22
N THR A 883 -10.90 34.44 -12.52
CA THR A 883 -9.77 35.11 -13.19
C THR A 883 -9.86 36.64 -13.18
N ALA A 884 -11.07 37.20 -13.09
CA ALA A 884 -11.32 38.65 -13.13
C ALA A 884 -10.46 39.49 -12.18
N PRO A 885 -10.25 39.12 -10.89
CA PRO A 885 -9.38 39.88 -9.98
C PRO A 885 -7.93 39.97 -10.47
N TRP A 886 -7.41 38.91 -11.09
CA TRP A 886 -6.04 38.83 -11.61
C TRP A 886 -5.83 39.66 -12.88
N LEU A 887 -6.90 39.85 -13.64
CA LEU A 887 -6.95 40.71 -14.84
C LEU A 887 -7.19 42.19 -14.50
N GLY A 888 -7.44 42.49 -13.22
CA GLY A 888 -7.73 43.84 -12.73
C GLY A 888 -9.17 44.28 -12.98
N ILE A 889 -10.09 43.33 -13.19
CA ILE A 889 -11.51 43.59 -13.41
C ILE A 889 -12.22 43.60 -12.05
N ILE A 890 -12.94 44.70 -11.77
CA ILE A 890 -13.70 44.91 -10.53
C ILE A 890 -15.17 45.19 -10.90
N PRO A 891 -16.14 44.61 -10.17
CA PRO A 891 -17.55 44.90 -10.39
C PRO A 891 -17.91 46.32 -9.97
N GLY A 892 -18.59 47.05 -10.86
CA GLY A 892 -19.18 48.36 -10.62
C GLY A 892 -20.55 48.32 -9.94
N VAL A 893 -21.04 49.48 -9.53
CA VAL A 893 -22.30 49.66 -8.79
C VAL A 893 -23.53 49.15 -9.56
N ASP A 894 -23.47 49.16 -10.90
CA ASP A 894 -24.54 48.68 -11.81
C ASP A 894 -24.10 47.47 -12.68
N GLY A 895 -23.11 46.69 -12.24
CA GLY A 895 -22.58 45.57 -13.04
C GLY A 895 -21.69 45.99 -14.21
N GLN A 896 -21.29 47.26 -14.27
CA GLN A 896 -20.27 47.74 -15.20
C GLN A 896 -18.90 47.16 -14.85
N ILE A 897 -18.14 46.74 -15.86
CA ILE A 897 -16.78 46.24 -15.71
C ILE A 897 -15.84 47.44 -15.53
N PHE A 898 -15.23 47.59 -14.36
CA PHE A 898 -14.17 48.58 -14.11
C PHE A 898 -12.80 47.91 -14.14
N HIS A 899 -11.81 48.61 -14.69
CA HIS A 899 -10.40 48.23 -14.55
C HIS A 899 -9.78 48.99 -13.37
N SER A 900 -9.12 48.27 -12.45
CA SER A 900 -8.60 48.86 -11.21
C SER A 900 -7.48 49.89 -11.43
N GLN A 901 -6.82 49.85 -12.60
CA GLN A 901 -5.81 50.80 -13.05
C GLN A 901 -5.88 50.96 -14.58
N ASP A 902 -5.58 52.16 -15.10
CA ASP A 902 -5.39 52.45 -16.55
C ASP A 902 -4.09 51.82 -17.12
N GLY A 903 -3.64 50.69 -16.57
CA GLY A 903 -2.34 50.06 -16.84
C GLY A 903 -2.38 48.54 -16.97
N GLU A 904 -1.20 47.93 -16.93
CA GLU A 904 -1.02 46.48 -17.00
C GLU A 904 -1.76 45.75 -15.88
N SER A 905 -2.24 44.53 -16.14
CA SER A 905 -3.02 43.78 -15.15
C SER A 905 -2.21 43.46 -13.88
N PRO A 906 -2.89 43.20 -12.75
CA PRO A 906 -2.25 42.79 -11.49
C PRO A 906 -1.28 41.62 -11.65
N ILE A 907 -1.60 40.63 -12.48
CA ILE A 907 -0.71 39.48 -12.73
C ILE A 907 0.56 39.90 -13.48
N VAL A 908 0.45 40.74 -14.52
CA VAL A 908 1.60 41.20 -15.31
C VAL A 908 2.49 42.13 -14.48
N SER A 909 1.89 43.07 -13.76
CA SER A 909 2.61 44.01 -12.89
C SER A 909 3.37 43.28 -11.76
N LEU A 910 2.76 42.26 -11.15
CA LEU A 910 3.40 41.41 -10.13
C LEU A 910 4.65 40.73 -10.67
N PHE A 911 4.55 40.02 -11.81
CA PHE A 911 5.68 39.28 -12.37
C PHE A 911 6.77 40.19 -12.96
N LYS A 912 6.40 41.36 -13.50
CA LYS A 912 7.39 42.37 -13.91
C LYS A 912 8.14 42.96 -12.72
N SER A 913 7.43 43.29 -11.65
CA SER A 913 8.06 43.78 -10.41
C SER A 913 8.94 42.72 -9.76
N ALA A 914 8.53 41.46 -9.77
CA ALA A 914 9.34 40.34 -9.28
C ALA A 914 10.60 40.14 -10.14
N THR A 915 10.47 40.29 -11.46
CA THR A 915 11.60 40.18 -12.40
C THR A 915 12.60 41.32 -12.22
N SER A 916 12.13 42.57 -12.10
CA SER A 916 13.01 43.72 -11.87
C SER A 916 13.77 43.61 -10.54
N ALA A 917 13.09 43.15 -9.48
CA ALA A 917 13.73 42.87 -8.19
C ALA A 917 14.77 41.73 -8.28
N ALA A 918 14.46 40.63 -8.96
CA ALA A 918 15.36 39.49 -9.11
C ALA A 918 16.60 39.81 -9.96
N VAL A 919 16.43 40.56 -11.06
CA VAL A 919 17.52 40.98 -11.95
C VAL A 919 18.42 42.03 -11.29
N SER A 920 17.89 42.84 -10.39
CA SER A 920 18.68 43.82 -9.64
C SER A 920 19.60 43.20 -8.56
N ASN A 921 19.42 41.91 -8.24
CA ASN A 921 20.16 41.23 -7.17
C ASN A 921 21.28 40.33 -7.74
N PRO A 922 22.57 40.73 -7.66
CA PRO A 922 23.67 40.05 -8.36
C PRO A 922 24.01 38.63 -7.88
N GLY A 923 23.41 38.18 -6.78
CA GLY A 923 23.59 36.82 -6.23
C GLY A 923 22.57 35.78 -6.71
N ASN A 924 21.64 36.11 -7.61
CA ASN A 924 20.55 35.22 -7.99
C ASN A 924 20.83 34.46 -9.31
N PRO A 925 21.06 33.13 -9.30
CA PRO A 925 21.40 32.35 -10.50
C PRO A 925 20.25 32.19 -11.52
N ASN A 926 19.01 32.55 -11.15
CA ASN A 926 17.80 32.24 -11.92
C ASN A 926 17.11 33.43 -12.61
N GLY A 927 17.82 34.54 -12.87
CA GLY A 927 17.22 35.76 -13.47
C GLY A 927 16.46 35.53 -14.79
N MET A 928 16.93 34.62 -15.64
CA MET A 928 16.26 34.26 -16.91
C MET A 928 14.91 33.55 -16.72
N SER A 929 14.76 32.77 -15.65
CA SER A 929 13.49 32.10 -15.34
C SER A 929 12.40 33.12 -14.99
N TYR A 930 12.74 34.15 -14.20
CA TYR A 930 11.80 35.24 -13.88
C TYR A 930 11.39 36.04 -15.11
N TYR A 931 12.34 36.34 -16.02
CA TYR A 931 12.00 36.99 -17.30
C TYR A 931 11.02 36.14 -18.13
N THR A 932 11.22 34.82 -18.16
CA THR A 932 10.33 33.89 -18.87
C THR A 932 8.95 33.86 -18.22
N MET A 933 8.86 33.82 -16.88
CA MET A 933 7.59 33.90 -16.14
C MET A 933 6.86 35.22 -16.40
N SER A 934 7.57 36.34 -16.48
CA SER A 934 6.98 37.63 -16.83
C SER A 934 6.39 37.64 -18.25
N LYS A 935 7.08 37.03 -19.22
CA LYS A 935 6.56 36.90 -20.59
C LYS A 935 5.37 35.95 -20.68
N GLN A 936 5.38 34.87 -19.91
CA GLN A 936 4.26 33.94 -19.80
C GLN A 936 3.04 34.61 -19.13
N ALA A 937 3.25 35.48 -18.14
CA ALA A 937 2.18 36.26 -17.53
C ALA A 937 1.53 37.22 -18.52
N GLU A 938 2.31 37.89 -19.38
CA GLU A 938 1.78 38.72 -20.48
C GLU A 938 0.95 37.88 -21.47
N ALA A 939 1.45 36.70 -21.86
CA ALA A 939 0.72 35.80 -22.75
C ALA A 939 -0.57 35.28 -22.12
N ALA A 940 -0.54 34.93 -20.83
CA ALA A 940 -1.71 34.48 -20.08
C ALA A 940 -2.76 35.59 -19.96
N ASP A 941 -2.34 36.83 -19.66
CA ASP A 941 -3.24 37.99 -19.60
C ASP A 941 -3.98 38.20 -20.93
N LEU A 942 -3.27 38.12 -22.06
CA LEU A 942 -3.86 38.22 -23.38
C LEU A 942 -4.87 37.10 -23.65
N LEU A 943 -4.51 35.85 -23.36
CA LEU A 943 -5.39 34.69 -23.59
C LEU A 943 -6.68 34.76 -22.77
N TYR A 944 -6.60 35.13 -21.50
CA TYR A 944 -7.77 35.22 -20.64
C TYR A 944 -8.63 36.44 -20.96
N ARG A 945 -8.04 37.56 -21.40
CA ARG A 945 -8.80 38.72 -21.91
C ARG A 945 -9.48 38.45 -23.25
N SER A 946 -8.86 37.67 -24.15
CA SER A 946 -9.50 37.32 -25.42
C SER A 946 -10.71 36.39 -25.26
N ASN A 947 -10.75 35.59 -24.19
CA ASN A 947 -11.84 34.66 -23.89
C ASN A 947 -13.05 35.31 -23.19
N LEU A 948 -13.11 36.64 -23.06
CA LEU A 948 -14.23 37.35 -22.40
C LEU A 948 -15.54 37.32 -23.20
N ASN A 949 -15.46 37.11 -24.52
CA ASN A 949 -16.61 37.08 -25.43
C ASN A 949 -16.70 35.70 -26.10
N THR A 950 -17.12 34.66 -25.37
CA THR A 950 -17.33 33.34 -25.98
C THR A 950 -18.62 33.35 -26.81
N GLY A 951 -18.50 32.97 -28.09
CA GLY A 951 -19.63 32.82 -28.99
C GLY A 951 -20.49 31.60 -28.63
N SER A 952 -21.76 31.61 -29.01
CA SER A 952 -22.65 30.47 -28.74
C SER A 952 -22.39 29.32 -29.70
N VAL A 953 -22.18 28.12 -29.13
CA VAL A 953 -22.06 26.87 -29.91
C VAL A 953 -23.38 26.53 -30.59
N LEU A 954 -24.52 26.86 -29.95
CA LEU A 954 -25.84 26.67 -30.54
C LEU A 954 -26.05 27.57 -31.77
N GLU A 955 -25.66 28.84 -31.70
CA GLU A 955 -25.76 29.77 -32.84
C GLU A 955 -24.92 29.27 -34.02
N TYR A 956 -23.69 28.81 -33.73
CA TYR A 956 -22.85 28.16 -34.74
C TYR A 956 -23.48 26.90 -35.34
N ALA A 957 -24.09 26.05 -34.51
CA ALA A 957 -24.78 24.85 -34.96
C ALA A 957 -26.00 25.15 -35.85
N LEU A 958 -26.76 26.19 -35.52
CA LEU A 958 -27.89 26.65 -36.34
C LEU A 958 -27.42 27.22 -37.68
N ALA A 959 -26.35 28.02 -37.70
CA ALA A 959 -25.75 28.52 -38.93
C ALA A 959 -25.21 27.39 -39.81
N PHE A 960 -24.53 26.40 -39.21
CA PHE A 960 -24.07 25.20 -39.92
C PHE A 960 -25.24 24.39 -40.50
N THR A 961 -26.32 24.21 -39.72
CA THR A 961 -27.52 23.50 -40.16
C THR A 961 -28.20 24.23 -41.32
N SER A 962 -28.27 25.56 -41.28
CA SER A 962 -28.76 26.39 -42.39
C SER A 962 -27.93 26.17 -43.66
N ALA A 963 -26.60 26.20 -43.55
CA ALA A 963 -25.70 25.93 -44.69
C ALA A 963 -25.84 24.49 -45.24
N ALA A 964 -26.16 23.52 -44.38
CA ALA A 964 -26.45 22.15 -44.81
C ALA A 964 -27.79 22.07 -45.57
N LEU A 965 -28.81 22.82 -45.13
CA LEU A 965 -30.12 22.90 -45.77
C LEU A 965 -30.10 23.65 -47.11
N ASP A 966 -29.23 24.64 -47.29
CA ASP A 966 -29.10 25.42 -48.54
C ASP A 966 -28.92 24.52 -49.78
N LYS A 967 -28.24 23.37 -49.63
CA LYS A 967 -28.05 22.37 -50.70
C LYS A 967 -29.37 21.77 -51.22
N TYR A 968 -30.42 21.78 -50.40
CA TYR A 968 -31.72 21.15 -50.67
C TYR A 968 -32.89 22.15 -50.67
N CYS A 969 -32.64 23.43 -50.36
CA CYS A 969 -33.63 24.48 -50.23
C CYS A 969 -34.56 24.59 -51.46
N SER A 970 -34.01 24.48 -52.68
CA SER A 970 -34.79 24.53 -53.93
C SER A 970 -35.78 23.37 -54.12
N LYS A 971 -35.58 22.25 -53.43
CA LYS A 971 -36.49 21.09 -53.43
C LYS A 971 -37.53 21.14 -52.32
N TRP A 972 -37.20 21.80 -51.21
CA TRP A 972 -38.03 21.87 -50.00
C TRP A 972 -38.76 23.22 -49.85
N SER A 973 -38.48 24.17 -50.74
CA SER A 973 -39.14 25.48 -50.80
C SER A 973 -39.35 25.89 -52.26
N ALA A 974 -40.62 25.98 -52.69
CA ALA A 974 -40.98 26.45 -54.01
C ALA A 974 -41.02 27.98 -54.05
N ALA A 975 -40.36 28.59 -55.05
CA ALA A 975 -40.50 30.03 -55.29
C ALA A 975 -41.91 30.33 -55.84
N PRO A 976 -42.68 31.25 -55.23
CA PRO A 976 -44.03 31.56 -55.68
C PRO A 976 -44.02 32.19 -57.09
N LYS A 977 -44.78 31.60 -58.02
CA LYS A 977 -44.84 32.04 -59.43
C LYS A 977 -45.40 33.45 -59.62
N THR A 978 -46.22 33.92 -58.67
CA THR A 978 -46.91 35.22 -58.71
C THR A 978 -46.20 36.31 -57.90
N GLY A 979 -45.11 35.98 -57.19
CA GLY A 979 -44.46 36.90 -56.24
C GLY A 979 -45.24 37.13 -54.93
N PHE A 980 -46.39 36.47 -54.75
CA PHE A 980 -47.20 36.48 -53.53
C PHE A 980 -47.22 35.09 -52.88
N VAL A 981 -47.54 35.01 -51.58
CA VAL A 981 -47.69 33.73 -50.87
C VAL A 981 -48.76 32.90 -51.57
N ASP A 982 -48.37 31.73 -52.06
CA ASP A 982 -49.30 30.79 -52.71
C ASP A 982 -50.00 29.97 -51.62
N ILE A 983 -51.32 30.14 -51.52
CA ILE A 983 -52.20 29.56 -50.50
C ILE A 983 -52.38 28.06 -50.74
N THR A 984 -52.09 27.59 -51.95
CA THR A 984 -52.37 26.23 -52.40
C THR A 984 -51.16 25.31 -52.49
N THR A 985 -49.98 25.76 -52.03
CA THR A 985 -48.75 24.96 -52.09
C THR A 985 -48.88 23.68 -51.28
N SER A 986 -48.43 22.57 -51.88
CA SER A 986 -48.43 21.24 -51.26
C SER A 986 -47.04 20.62 -51.08
N LYS A 987 -46.01 21.19 -51.72
CA LYS A 987 -44.66 20.58 -51.78
C LYS A 987 -43.66 21.18 -50.81
N ASP A 988 -43.95 22.32 -50.19
CA ASP A 988 -43.02 22.95 -49.25
C ASP A 988 -42.86 22.09 -47.98
N PHE A 989 -41.67 22.12 -47.37
CA PHE A 989 -41.37 21.30 -46.19
C PHE A 989 -42.37 21.52 -45.04
N TYR A 990 -42.81 22.76 -44.81
CA TYR A 990 -43.79 23.04 -43.75
C TYR A 990 -45.12 22.28 -43.94
N ARG A 991 -45.54 21.99 -45.19
CA ARG A 991 -46.73 21.17 -45.47
C ARG A 991 -46.48 19.70 -45.18
N ILE A 992 -45.30 19.19 -45.54
CA ILE A 992 -44.88 17.83 -45.19
C ILE A 992 -44.86 17.67 -43.68
N TYR A 993 -44.17 18.57 -42.97
CA TYR A 993 -44.09 18.55 -41.52
C TYR A 993 -45.47 18.68 -40.85
N SER A 994 -46.36 19.54 -41.38
CA SER A 994 -47.74 19.63 -40.90
C SER A 994 -48.51 18.32 -41.06
N GLY A 995 -48.37 17.64 -42.20
CA GLY A 995 -48.96 16.31 -42.43
C GLY A 995 -48.39 15.25 -41.50
N LEU A 996 -47.08 15.28 -41.26
CA LEU A 996 -46.40 14.37 -40.32
C LEU A 996 -46.87 14.62 -38.88
N GLN A 997 -47.02 15.88 -38.48
CA GLN A 997 -47.46 16.29 -37.15
C GLN A 997 -48.88 15.83 -36.88
N ILE A 998 -49.84 16.07 -37.78
CA ILE A 998 -51.22 15.66 -37.56
C ILE A 998 -51.38 14.14 -37.57
N GLY A 999 -50.68 13.44 -38.49
CA GLY A 999 -50.67 11.97 -38.52
C GLY A 999 -50.10 11.35 -37.24
N TYR A 1000 -49.03 11.94 -36.70
CA TYR A 1000 -48.44 11.53 -35.42
C TYR A 1000 -49.39 11.80 -34.24
N LEU A 1001 -50.07 12.95 -34.21
CA LEU A 1001 -51.02 13.30 -33.17
C LEU A 1001 -52.26 12.40 -33.18
N GLU A 1002 -52.79 12.07 -34.36
CA GLU A 1002 -53.92 11.13 -34.51
C GLU A 1002 -53.59 9.74 -33.95
N GLU A 1003 -52.43 9.22 -34.31
CA GLU A 1003 -51.93 7.93 -33.83
C GLU A 1003 -51.68 7.90 -32.32
N SER A 1004 -51.31 9.04 -31.75
CA SER A 1004 -51.15 9.20 -30.31
C SER A 1004 -52.49 9.27 -29.56
N ALA A 1005 -53.54 9.77 -30.20
CA ALA A 1005 -54.87 9.95 -29.61
C ALA A 1005 -55.73 8.68 -29.67
N GLN A 1006 -55.55 7.84 -30.69
CA GLN A 1006 -56.30 6.58 -30.86
C GLN A 1006 -55.78 5.43 -29.98
N SER A 1007 -54.52 5.48 -29.55
CA SER A 1007 -53.91 4.53 -28.62
C SER A 1007 -53.12 5.27 -27.54
N PRO A 1008 -53.69 5.50 -26.34
CA PRO A 1008 -52.99 6.21 -25.27
C PRO A 1008 -51.74 5.47 -24.76
N SER A 1009 -51.48 4.24 -25.21
CA SER A 1009 -50.41 3.39 -24.70
C SER A 1009 -49.21 3.17 -25.63
N ASN A 1010 -49.18 3.64 -26.90
CA ASN A 1010 -48.10 3.25 -27.83
C ASN A 1010 -47.30 4.39 -28.50
N ASN A 1011 -47.88 5.52 -28.92
CA ASN A 1011 -47.16 6.38 -29.90
C ASN A 1011 -46.60 7.72 -29.35
N HIS A 1012 -47.21 8.30 -28.32
CA HIS A 1012 -46.64 9.49 -27.66
C HIS A 1012 -45.33 9.17 -26.88
N GLU A 1013 -45.16 7.90 -26.50
CA GLU A 1013 -43.99 7.37 -25.79
C GLU A 1013 -42.79 7.08 -26.72
N LEU A 1014 -42.95 7.14 -28.05
CA LEU A 1014 -41.95 6.60 -28.99
C LEU A 1014 -40.94 7.63 -29.55
N LEU A 1015 -41.34 8.90 -29.72
CA LEU A 1015 -40.52 9.91 -30.43
C LEU A 1015 -40.15 11.14 -29.57
N GLY A 1016 -40.98 11.52 -28.59
CA GLY A 1016 -40.73 12.64 -27.67
C GLY A 1016 -40.75 14.04 -28.32
N ASP A 1017 -40.37 15.06 -27.53
CA ASP A 1017 -40.42 16.47 -27.95
C ASP A 1017 -39.33 16.84 -28.98
N SER A 1018 -38.35 15.96 -29.20
CA SER A 1018 -37.27 16.15 -30.16
C SER A 1018 -37.75 16.32 -31.60
N VAL A 1019 -38.87 15.70 -31.98
CA VAL A 1019 -39.45 15.87 -33.32
C VAL A 1019 -39.81 17.33 -33.58
N ALA A 1020 -40.40 18.01 -32.59
CA ALA A 1020 -40.74 19.42 -32.68
C ALA A 1020 -39.49 20.30 -32.83
N TRP A 1021 -38.44 20.01 -32.06
CA TRP A 1021 -37.16 20.69 -32.18
C TRP A 1021 -36.54 20.54 -33.58
N GLY A 1022 -36.54 19.34 -34.16
CA GLY A 1022 -35.99 19.10 -35.50
C GLY A 1022 -36.84 19.76 -36.59
N GLY A 1023 -38.15 19.49 -36.58
CA GLY A 1023 -39.08 19.93 -37.62
C GLY A 1023 -39.26 21.46 -37.63
N CYS A 1024 -39.48 22.07 -36.47
CA CYS A 1024 -39.59 23.52 -36.37
C CYS A 1024 -38.27 24.22 -36.72
N THR A 1025 -37.11 23.65 -36.39
CA THR A 1025 -35.81 24.23 -36.81
C THR A 1025 -35.67 24.24 -38.32
N ILE A 1026 -36.02 23.14 -39.01
CA ILE A 1026 -35.96 23.11 -40.48
C ILE A 1026 -36.96 24.11 -41.09
N VAL A 1027 -38.20 24.16 -40.59
CA VAL A 1027 -39.22 25.15 -41.03
C VAL A 1027 -38.72 26.58 -40.84
N TYR A 1028 -38.12 26.88 -39.69
CA TYR A 1028 -37.60 28.20 -39.35
C TYR A 1028 -36.44 28.60 -40.27
N LEU A 1029 -35.46 27.71 -40.45
CA LEU A 1029 -34.28 27.98 -41.27
C LEU A 1029 -34.59 28.08 -42.78
N LEU A 1030 -35.67 27.46 -43.25
CA LEU A 1030 -36.18 27.64 -44.62
C LEU A 1030 -37.01 28.93 -44.80
N GLY A 1031 -37.25 29.70 -43.73
CA GLY A 1031 -38.10 30.89 -43.78
C GLY A 1031 -39.58 30.57 -43.98
N GLN A 1032 -40.04 29.39 -43.54
CA GLN A 1032 -41.38 28.87 -43.74
C GLN A 1032 -42.28 28.96 -42.48
N GLN A 1033 -41.82 29.62 -41.40
CA GLN A 1033 -42.54 29.68 -40.12
C GLN A 1033 -43.93 30.30 -40.25
N LEU A 1034 -44.04 31.48 -40.88
CA LEU A 1034 -45.33 32.17 -40.98
C LEU A 1034 -46.32 31.34 -41.81
N GLN A 1035 -45.84 30.72 -42.88
CA GLN A 1035 -46.63 29.81 -43.71
C GLN A 1035 -47.10 28.61 -42.90
N PHE A 1036 -46.24 28.03 -42.07
CA PHE A 1036 -46.61 26.95 -41.15
C PHE A 1036 -47.70 27.38 -40.17
N GLU A 1037 -47.55 28.53 -39.49
CA GLU A 1037 -48.54 29.01 -38.50
C GLU A 1037 -49.92 29.29 -39.13
N LEU A 1038 -49.96 29.72 -40.39
CA LEU A 1038 -51.19 29.98 -41.15
C LEU A 1038 -51.83 28.71 -41.72
N PHE A 1039 -51.00 27.76 -42.17
CA PHE A 1039 -51.45 26.66 -43.02
C PHE A 1039 -51.30 25.26 -42.39
N ASP A 1040 -50.84 25.16 -41.15
CA ASP A 1040 -50.76 23.89 -40.44
C ASP A 1040 -52.15 23.27 -40.21
N PHE A 1041 -52.31 21.98 -40.57
CA PHE A 1041 -53.56 21.26 -40.45
C PHE A 1041 -54.07 21.21 -39.02
N SER A 1042 -53.19 20.92 -38.04
CA SER A 1042 -53.58 20.90 -36.63
C SER A 1042 -54.01 22.28 -36.12
N TYR A 1043 -53.38 23.37 -36.56
CA TYR A 1043 -53.75 24.73 -36.13
C TYR A 1043 -55.07 25.16 -36.76
N GLN A 1044 -55.32 24.78 -38.02
CA GLN A 1044 -56.60 25.04 -38.68
C GLN A 1044 -57.74 24.28 -37.99
N VAL A 1045 -57.54 23.00 -37.65
CA VAL A 1045 -58.52 22.21 -36.90
C VAL A 1045 -58.79 22.83 -35.52
N LEU A 1046 -57.77 23.33 -34.82
CA LEU A 1046 -57.94 24.04 -33.55
C LEU A 1046 -58.77 25.33 -33.71
N ASN A 1047 -58.49 26.14 -34.74
CA ASN A 1047 -59.24 27.37 -34.99
C ASN A 1047 -60.72 27.09 -35.30
N ILE A 1048 -61.01 25.97 -35.99
CA ILE A 1048 -62.37 25.53 -36.29
C ILE A 1048 -63.05 25.00 -35.02
N ALA A 1049 -62.35 24.21 -34.20
CA ALA A 1049 -62.86 23.74 -32.90
C ALA A 1049 -63.21 24.90 -31.96
N GLU A 1050 -62.36 25.94 -31.91
CA GLU A 1050 -62.61 27.16 -31.12
C GLU A 1050 -63.83 27.95 -31.64
N ALA A 1051 -64.03 27.98 -32.97
CA ALA A 1051 -65.21 28.60 -33.58
C ALA A 1051 -66.50 27.81 -33.31
N GLU A 1052 -66.44 26.48 -33.27
CA GLU A 1052 -67.57 25.62 -32.89
C GLU A 1052 -67.96 25.80 -31.42
N ASP A 1053 -66.99 25.78 -30.49
CA ASP A 1053 -67.23 26.01 -29.05
C ASP A 1053 -67.84 27.40 -28.76
N GLY A 1054 -67.47 28.42 -29.54
CA GLY A 1054 -67.98 29.79 -29.39
C GLY A 1054 -69.46 30.00 -29.79
N THR A 1055 -70.08 29.04 -30.49
CA THR A 1055 -71.45 29.18 -31.02
C THR A 1055 -72.56 28.60 -30.12
N PHE A 1056 -72.22 28.01 -28.97
CA PHE A 1056 -73.16 27.38 -28.04
C PHE A 1056 -73.83 28.33 -27.02
N VAL A 1057 -74.54 29.37 -27.49
CA VAL A 1057 -75.52 30.08 -26.61
C VAL A 1057 -76.97 29.76 -26.96
N GLN A 1058 -77.32 29.26 -28.15
CA GLN A 1058 -78.72 28.88 -28.41
C GLN A 1058 -78.84 27.76 -29.45
N THR A 1059 -78.98 26.51 -28.98
CA THR A 1059 -80.13 25.61 -29.27
C THR A 1059 -79.83 24.16 -28.85
N HIS A 1060 -80.90 23.43 -28.54
CA HIS A 1060 -80.93 22.16 -27.83
C HIS A 1060 -80.29 20.95 -28.54
N LYS A 1061 -79.62 20.14 -27.72
CA LYS A 1061 -79.46 18.66 -27.77
C LYS A 1061 -78.92 18.04 -29.08
N ASN A 1062 -77.61 17.76 -29.08
CA ASN A 1062 -77.05 16.46 -29.50
C ASN A 1062 -75.60 16.31 -28.99
N SER A 1063 -75.45 15.82 -27.75
CA SER A 1063 -74.16 15.65 -27.06
C SER A 1063 -73.37 14.39 -27.48
N HIS A 1064 -73.54 13.89 -28.70
CA HIS A 1064 -72.91 12.65 -29.17
C HIS A 1064 -71.83 12.85 -30.25
N TYR A 1065 -71.56 14.07 -30.73
CA TYR A 1065 -70.56 14.32 -31.79
C TYR A 1065 -69.16 14.73 -31.28
N MET A 1066 -69.02 15.26 -30.06
CA MET A 1066 -67.71 15.60 -29.46
C MET A 1066 -67.03 14.43 -28.72
N GLN A 1067 -67.76 13.33 -28.49
CA GLN A 1067 -67.26 12.18 -27.72
C GLN A 1067 -66.29 11.34 -28.56
N GLY A 1068 -65.02 11.77 -28.63
CA GLY A 1068 -63.93 11.03 -29.29
C GLY A 1068 -62.74 11.87 -29.73
N TRP A 1069 -62.91 13.19 -29.92
CA TRP A 1069 -61.85 14.08 -30.45
C TRP A 1069 -61.19 14.98 -29.39
N GLU A 1070 -61.69 14.99 -28.15
CA GLU A 1070 -61.17 15.83 -27.06
C GLU A 1070 -59.69 15.57 -26.74
N SER A 1071 -59.27 14.29 -26.74
CA SER A 1071 -57.88 13.91 -26.53
C SER A 1071 -56.96 14.39 -27.65
N LEU A 1072 -57.42 14.33 -28.91
CA LEU A 1072 -56.68 14.80 -30.07
C LEU A 1072 -56.58 16.33 -30.08
N ILE A 1073 -57.67 17.05 -29.79
CA ILE A 1073 -57.68 18.51 -29.70
C ILE A 1073 -56.70 18.99 -28.62
N GLU A 1074 -56.68 18.34 -27.45
CA GLU A 1074 -55.74 18.68 -26.38
C GLU A 1074 -54.28 18.38 -26.78
N ALA A 1075 -54.03 17.28 -27.50
CA ALA A 1075 -52.71 16.97 -28.05
C ALA A 1075 -52.25 18.03 -29.08
N MET A 1076 -53.15 18.48 -29.97
CA MET A 1076 -52.89 19.57 -30.90
C MET A 1076 -52.58 20.89 -30.18
N LYS A 1077 -53.30 21.23 -29.10
CA LYS A 1077 -53.00 22.42 -28.27
C LYS A 1077 -51.60 22.34 -27.66
N LYS A 1078 -51.20 21.17 -27.15
CA LYS A 1078 -49.86 20.94 -26.61
C LYS A 1078 -48.77 21.07 -27.68
N ALA A 1079 -48.97 20.45 -28.84
CA ALA A 1079 -48.04 20.57 -29.98
C ALA A 1079 -47.88 22.03 -30.44
N ARG A 1080 -48.99 22.80 -30.52
CA ARG A 1080 -48.96 24.24 -30.83
C ARG A 1080 -48.11 25.03 -29.83
N ARG A 1081 -48.28 24.78 -28.53
CA ARG A 1081 -47.47 25.45 -27.48
C ARG A 1081 -45.99 25.09 -27.60
N LEU A 1082 -45.67 23.81 -27.84
CA LEU A 1082 -44.29 23.35 -27.99
C LEU A 1082 -43.62 23.97 -29.22
N ASN A 1083 -44.27 23.92 -30.38
CA ASN A 1083 -43.75 24.53 -31.61
C ASN A 1083 -43.51 26.03 -31.44
N ASN A 1084 -44.48 26.76 -30.86
CA ASN A 1084 -44.33 28.20 -30.59
C ASN A 1084 -43.16 28.48 -29.63
N HIS A 1085 -42.96 27.62 -28.64
CA HIS A 1085 -41.81 27.72 -27.74
C HIS A 1085 -40.48 27.52 -28.50
N VAL A 1086 -40.40 26.50 -29.36
CA VAL A 1086 -39.20 26.25 -30.20
C VAL A 1086 -38.95 27.43 -31.14
N PHE A 1087 -39.96 27.93 -31.86
CA PHE A 1087 -39.82 29.10 -32.74
C PHE A 1087 -39.38 30.36 -31.98
N SER A 1088 -39.92 30.58 -30.78
CA SER A 1088 -39.50 31.71 -29.93
C SER A 1088 -38.03 31.60 -29.52
N MET A 1089 -37.59 30.38 -29.17
CA MET A 1089 -36.18 30.10 -28.85
C MET A 1089 -35.27 30.31 -30.06
N LEU A 1090 -35.67 29.82 -31.24
CA LEU A 1090 -34.93 30.02 -32.48
C LEU A 1090 -34.84 31.50 -32.85
N LYS A 1091 -35.94 32.25 -32.72
CA LYS A 1091 -35.95 33.71 -32.96
C LYS A 1091 -35.05 34.50 -32.02
N ALA A 1092 -34.92 34.06 -30.77
CA ALA A 1092 -34.02 34.69 -29.81
C ALA A 1092 -32.53 34.41 -30.10
N ARG A 1093 -32.21 33.25 -30.72
CA ARG A 1093 -30.82 32.80 -30.95
C ARG A 1093 -30.33 33.04 -32.38
N CYS A 1094 -31.20 32.95 -33.37
CA CYS A 1094 -30.90 33.07 -34.79
C CYS A 1094 -31.93 34.00 -35.45
N PRO A 1095 -31.91 35.31 -35.13
CA PRO A 1095 -32.91 36.24 -35.64
C PRO A 1095 -32.87 36.32 -37.18
N LEU A 1096 -34.05 36.33 -37.80
CA LEU A 1096 -34.22 36.54 -39.23
C LEU A 1096 -33.96 38.01 -39.59
N GLU A 1097 -33.41 38.29 -40.77
CA GLU A 1097 -33.18 39.65 -41.26
C GLU A 1097 -34.42 40.22 -41.96
N ASP A 1098 -34.64 41.52 -41.81
CA ASP A 1098 -35.69 42.27 -42.53
C ASP A 1098 -35.34 42.39 -44.04
N LYS A 1099 -36.03 41.64 -44.91
CA LYS A 1099 -36.04 41.89 -46.36
C LYS A 1099 -37.23 42.77 -46.75
N THR A 1100 -37.09 43.59 -47.79
CA THR A 1100 -38.18 44.46 -48.27
C THR A 1100 -39.02 43.75 -49.35
N ALA A 1101 -40.32 43.61 -49.12
CA ALA A 1101 -41.32 43.15 -50.09
C ALA A 1101 -42.43 44.19 -50.34
N CYS A 1102 -43.34 43.86 -51.26
CA CYS A 1102 -44.59 44.59 -51.49
C CYS A 1102 -45.72 43.93 -50.67
N ALA A 1103 -46.35 44.65 -49.75
CA ALA A 1103 -47.59 44.18 -49.09
C ALA A 1103 -48.82 44.63 -49.87
N ILE A 1104 -50.01 44.10 -49.59
CA ILE A 1104 -51.27 44.57 -50.19
C ILE A 1104 -52.11 45.21 -49.08
N LYS A 1105 -52.58 46.45 -49.29
CA LYS A 1105 -53.57 47.08 -48.39
C LYS A 1105 -54.88 46.30 -48.43
N GLN A 1106 -55.72 46.40 -47.39
CA GLN A 1106 -57.10 45.87 -47.43
C GLN A 1106 -57.91 46.32 -48.66
N SER A 1107 -57.53 47.43 -49.30
CA SER A 1107 -58.11 47.95 -50.55
C SER A 1107 -57.60 47.28 -51.84
N GLY A 1108 -56.72 46.28 -51.77
CA GLY A 1108 -56.11 45.62 -52.93
C GLY A 1108 -54.92 46.36 -53.57
N ALA A 1109 -54.49 47.50 -53.02
CA ALA A 1109 -53.39 48.29 -53.56
C ALA A 1109 -52.02 47.81 -53.03
N PRO A 1110 -50.99 47.66 -53.88
CA PRO A 1110 -49.65 47.29 -53.44
C PRO A 1110 -49.00 48.41 -52.62
N LEU A 1111 -48.44 48.05 -51.48
CA LEU A 1111 -47.64 48.86 -50.56
C LEU A 1111 -46.17 48.51 -50.78
N HIS A 1112 -45.44 49.36 -51.48
CA HIS A 1112 -44.01 49.16 -51.67
C HIS A 1112 -43.25 49.39 -50.36
N ARG A 1113 -42.28 48.51 -50.05
CA ARG A 1113 -41.37 48.55 -48.88
C ARG A 1113 -42.00 48.15 -47.54
N VAL A 1114 -42.59 46.97 -47.47
CA VAL A 1114 -42.85 46.32 -46.18
C VAL A 1114 -41.69 45.39 -45.85
N LYS A 1115 -41.16 45.54 -44.64
CA LYS A 1115 -40.14 44.65 -44.09
C LYS A 1115 -40.78 43.31 -43.75
N PHE A 1116 -40.22 42.22 -44.23
CA PHE A 1116 -40.57 40.86 -43.87
C PHE A 1116 -39.31 40.13 -43.41
N GLU A 1117 -39.43 39.37 -42.33
CA GLU A 1117 -38.34 38.56 -41.80
C GLU A 1117 -38.03 37.40 -42.78
N ASN A 1118 -36.77 37.23 -43.19
CA ASN A 1118 -36.31 36.13 -44.02
C ASN A 1118 -34.97 35.56 -43.49
N THR A 1119 -34.70 34.29 -43.74
CA THR A 1119 -33.44 33.67 -43.32
C THR A 1119 -32.24 34.27 -44.05
N VAL A 1120 -31.18 34.49 -43.27
CA VAL A 1120 -29.87 34.98 -43.70
C VAL A 1120 -29.17 33.88 -44.49
N SER A 1121 -28.41 34.23 -45.53
CA SER A 1121 -27.49 33.26 -46.14
C SER A 1121 -26.35 32.99 -45.17
N ALA A 1122 -26.27 31.77 -44.62
CA ALA A 1122 -25.27 31.37 -43.64
C ALA A 1122 -23.81 31.47 -44.14
N PHE A 1123 -23.60 31.69 -45.43
CA PHE A 1123 -22.27 31.87 -46.05
C PHE A 1123 -21.55 33.15 -45.62
N GLU A 1124 -22.27 34.17 -45.14
CA GLU A 1124 -21.69 35.44 -44.68
C GLU A 1124 -21.29 35.41 -43.18
N THR A 1125 -21.88 34.51 -42.39
CA THR A 1125 -21.67 34.41 -40.93
C THR A 1125 -20.71 33.30 -40.51
N LEU A 1126 -20.39 32.36 -41.41
CA LEU A 1126 -19.38 31.31 -41.15
C LEU A 1126 -17.96 31.89 -41.30
N PRO A 1127 -16.99 31.53 -40.44
CA PRO A 1127 -15.61 31.95 -40.60
C PRO A 1127 -15.08 31.47 -41.95
N GLN A 1128 -14.84 32.40 -42.87
CA GLN A 1128 -14.29 32.08 -44.18
C GLN A 1128 -12.87 31.56 -44.00
N LYS A 1129 -12.56 30.47 -44.70
CA LYS A 1129 -11.26 29.79 -44.71
C LYS A 1129 -10.22 30.72 -45.35
N GLY A 1130 -9.72 31.72 -44.60
CA GLY A 1130 -8.78 32.72 -45.12
C GLY A 1130 -8.47 33.94 -44.25
N ALA A 1131 -9.11 34.14 -43.10
CA ALA A 1131 -8.84 35.32 -42.25
C ALA A 1131 -8.07 34.96 -40.96
N VAL A 1132 -6.86 34.41 -41.12
CA VAL A 1132 -5.80 34.52 -40.11
C VAL A 1132 -4.52 34.82 -40.87
N ASN A 1133 -4.21 36.11 -40.99
CA ASN A 1133 -2.85 36.62 -41.16
C ASN A 1133 -2.55 37.46 -39.92
#